data_AF-A0A8H6XX48-F1
#
_entry.id   AF-A0A8H6XX48-F1
#
_cell.length_a   1.000
_cell.length_b   1.000
_cell.length_c   1.000
_cell.angle_alpha   90.00
_cell.angle_beta   90.00
_cell.angle_gamma   90.00
#
_symmetry.space_group_name_H-M   'P 1'
#
loop_
_entity.id
_entity.type
_entity.pdbx_description
1 polymer ?
#
loop_
_entity_poly.entity_id
_entity_poly.type
_entity_poly.pdbx_seq_one_letter_code
_entity_poly.pdbx_strand_id
1 'polypeptide(L)'
;MALPVDSIKALSDLHPKPSNVRFQYGTAGFRTVANVLDSVLFRVGVLAGLRSKKLDGKTIGVMVTASHNPEQDNGVKLVDPRGEMLDTSWEIHATALSNAQTTDEFISELEKFVQSFKIDLSKPARVVYARDTRPSGEALVASLEDGIKAIGAEGRNAGVTTTPVLHYLVRAINTKGTKESYGEDSEEGYFLKLANAFKKLVSTRETPSPLLIDCANGVGAPIAARLAEYLGGSLPLVLENASITTPGALNNSCGADYVKTSQKLPPSLAGRLQPGQRGCSLDGDADRLMYFYLDERGQFHMLDGDKIAALVAAFIVELVKTSGLDNQIKLGVVQTAYANGGSTKYLSERLPVKCVSTGVKHLHHAAEHYNIGIYFEANGHGTVLFSQATQDILQSYEPSTPAQSTALEHLRNLNQLINQTVGDALSDMLLVEVVLAHKAYSGTEWDSLYVDLPNRLVKVVVADRNQFKTEDAERRLVSPAGLQDKITELVRRYEGGRSFVRPSGTEDVVRVYAEASIRAQADELAFRVAGLVYDECGGNPATRPKEFIIINQAFDSRLRLDRRRPMNGDGFGVGWYDSVFDEELGPQPCIFTSVTPAWNNINLTRLAEKIKSPLVFGHVRATTAGSLSLDNCHPFVHGKLMFMHNGGIAQWEHIKRMLQKDLPDVAFNMVQGNTDSEWAFALFISKLPDPNARTFTPDILRRAMLETIASLNDFAEAAGVTEPSLMNFCVTDGDTVIATRYISSDKDEAASLWFSSGTTFSEDAEGGHYRMSKADKRENIIMIASEPLTFERADWMEIKTNTLVVITPRFNLLQIPIVDKFSAPGTVRVPMHSFLLLVCFNIFAGPVNPWLLTAADAWGQILAFSGPLFILLEGVSSLLVVQKAGQIAKELVAEGESYQLGLLVGTAVAYVSAFWWIVVSYSAAASSPLASTLLGAALCTFFFLSCIGFVLRRTNVVESSGMLLFIAYNVWLCGLGSDEKSVFDSALSYAPLLPNIMPHFEALFNFILLFALLYRLTILQLASRILPTIGADSFDDTYGVDDTWEDRPTSALTRLLLTYRQSIFVTVYSHLLLLDPSSQVWSRWMLIFFTLLIWAVELLVSSAEDDVGKRLD
;
A
#
# COMPACT_ATOMS: atom_id res chain seq x y z
N MET A 1 -23.04 48.11 24.24
CA MET A 1 -21.76 47.85 24.93
C MET A 1 -20.71 47.50 23.89
N ALA A 2 -19.46 47.85 24.13
CA ALA A 2 -18.34 47.42 23.29
C ALA A 2 -17.84 46.03 23.72
N LEU A 3 -17.02 45.37 22.89
CA LEU A 3 -16.35 44.12 23.24
C LEU A 3 -15.46 44.38 24.49
N PRO A 4 -15.42 43.48 25.49
CA PRO A 4 -14.58 43.66 26.69
C PRO A 4 -13.10 43.39 26.39
N VAL A 5 -12.51 44.21 25.53
CA VAL A 5 -11.16 44.03 24.96
C VAL A 5 -10.10 43.85 26.05
N ASP A 6 -10.11 44.67 27.10
CA ASP A 6 -9.12 44.59 28.17
C ASP A 6 -9.17 43.25 28.93
N SER A 7 -10.39 42.75 29.19
CA SER A 7 -10.58 41.46 29.86
C SER A 7 -10.19 40.28 28.97
N ILE A 8 -10.54 40.35 27.68
CA ILE A 8 -10.17 39.32 26.71
C ILE A 8 -8.66 39.30 26.53
N LYS A 9 -8.01 40.46 26.41
CA LYS A 9 -6.56 40.57 26.26
C LYS A 9 -5.82 39.97 27.45
N ALA A 10 -6.19 40.38 28.66
CA ALA A 10 -5.54 39.92 29.89
C ALA A 10 -5.57 38.40 30.08
N LEU A 11 -6.68 37.73 29.71
CA LEU A 11 -6.80 36.27 29.83
C LEU A 11 -6.27 35.54 28.59
N SER A 12 -6.41 36.10 27.39
CA SER A 12 -5.87 35.51 26.15
C SER A 12 -4.35 35.35 26.21
N ASP A 13 -3.64 36.29 26.83
CA ASP A 13 -2.18 36.23 26.98
C ASP A 13 -1.71 35.07 27.89
N LEU A 14 -2.61 34.50 28.71
CA LEU A 14 -2.34 33.29 29.50
C LEU A 14 -2.45 32.00 28.67
N HIS A 15 -3.08 32.07 27.49
CA HIS A 15 -3.37 30.94 26.62
C HIS A 15 -2.79 31.13 25.21
N PRO A 16 -1.45 31.24 25.08
CA PRO A 16 -0.81 31.52 23.79
C PRO A 16 -1.03 30.37 22.79
N LYS A 17 -1.25 30.73 21.52
CA LYS A 17 -1.39 29.76 20.44
C LYS A 17 -0.02 29.18 20.05
N PRO A 18 0.13 27.84 19.90
CA PRO A 18 1.32 27.25 19.29
C PRO A 18 1.54 27.72 17.85
N SER A 19 2.76 28.12 17.50
CA SER A 19 3.08 28.74 16.20
C SER A 19 3.02 27.77 15.02
N ASN A 20 3.36 26.49 15.25
CA ASN A 20 3.47 25.42 14.25
C ASN A 20 2.19 24.57 14.08
N VAL A 21 1.08 24.93 14.73
CA VAL A 21 -0.17 24.17 14.66
C VAL A 21 -1.25 25.00 13.99
N ARG A 22 -1.97 24.36 13.07
CA ARG A 22 -3.18 24.90 12.45
C ARG A 22 -4.38 24.09 12.90
N PHE A 23 -5.38 24.76 13.44
CA PHE A 23 -6.62 24.15 13.91
C PHE A 23 -7.69 24.21 12.83
N GLN A 24 -8.61 23.25 12.82
CA GLN A 24 -9.79 23.27 11.95
C GLN A 24 -10.99 22.79 12.75
N TYR A 25 -12.09 23.52 12.68
CA TYR A 25 -13.36 23.06 13.23
C TYR A 25 -13.96 22.03 12.27
N GLY A 26 -13.89 20.75 12.64
CA GLY A 26 -14.38 19.63 11.83
C GLY A 26 -15.84 19.29 12.11
N THR A 27 -16.27 18.10 11.66
CA THR A 27 -17.64 17.59 11.84
C THR A 27 -18.08 17.47 13.30
N ALA A 28 -17.14 17.39 14.23
CA ALA A 28 -17.41 17.25 15.66
C ALA A 28 -16.57 18.21 16.52
N GLY A 29 -16.34 19.42 16.00
CA GLY A 29 -15.56 20.46 16.67
C GLY A 29 -14.06 20.38 16.43
N PHE A 30 -13.28 20.96 17.32
CA PHE A 30 -11.81 20.83 17.31
C PHE A 30 -11.41 19.54 18.01
N ARG A 31 -10.55 18.73 17.40
CA ARG A 31 -9.99 17.51 17.98
C ARG A 31 -8.55 17.33 17.56
N THR A 32 -7.66 17.10 18.52
CA THR A 32 -6.24 16.79 18.32
C THR A 32 -5.63 16.37 19.66
N VAL A 33 -4.32 16.19 19.73
CA VAL A 33 -3.57 15.91 20.96
C VAL A 33 -3.85 17.01 22.00
N ALA A 34 -4.14 16.61 23.24
CA ALA A 34 -4.68 17.54 24.23
C ALA A 34 -3.75 18.71 24.60
N ASN A 35 -2.44 18.51 24.51
CA ASN A 35 -1.42 19.49 24.93
C ASN A 35 -1.40 20.78 24.09
N VAL A 36 -2.01 20.79 22.90
CA VAL A 36 -2.07 21.98 22.03
C VAL A 36 -3.43 22.66 22.04
N LEU A 37 -4.40 22.16 22.81
CA LEU A 37 -5.79 22.64 22.79
C LEU A 37 -6.09 23.80 23.74
N ASP A 38 -5.17 24.18 24.63
CA ASP A 38 -5.37 25.23 25.64
C ASP A 38 -5.93 26.55 25.04
N SER A 39 -5.21 27.14 24.08
CA SER A 39 -5.65 28.35 23.38
C SER A 39 -6.99 28.19 22.64
N VAL A 40 -7.29 26.97 22.16
CA VAL A 40 -8.54 26.69 21.46
C VAL A 40 -9.72 26.73 22.43
N LEU A 41 -9.59 26.11 23.61
CA LEU A 41 -10.67 26.07 24.61
C LEU A 41 -10.99 27.48 25.14
N PHE A 42 -9.99 28.30 25.43
CA PHE A 42 -10.19 29.70 25.79
C PHE A 42 -11.00 30.45 24.73
N ARG A 43 -10.58 30.34 23.46
CA ARG A 43 -11.25 31.05 22.35
C ARG A 43 -12.65 30.51 22.09
N VAL A 44 -12.88 29.21 22.29
CA VAL A 44 -14.23 28.60 22.21
C VAL A 44 -15.12 29.09 23.34
N GLY A 45 -14.61 29.33 24.54
CA GLY A 45 -15.36 29.94 25.64
C GLY A 45 -15.88 31.34 25.29
N VAL A 46 -15.02 32.18 24.69
CA VAL A 46 -15.42 33.49 24.16
C VAL A 46 -16.47 33.35 23.06
N LEU A 47 -16.25 32.44 22.12
CA LEU A 47 -17.18 32.19 21.00
C LEU A 47 -18.55 31.70 21.48
N ALA A 48 -18.61 30.83 22.49
CA ALA A 48 -19.85 30.33 23.09
C ALA A 48 -20.67 31.49 23.68
N GLY A 49 -20.02 32.41 24.40
CA GLY A 49 -20.68 33.60 24.94
C GLY A 49 -21.21 34.52 23.82
N LEU A 50 -20.45 34.72 22.75
CA LEU A 50 -20.91 35.48 21.58
C LEU A 50 -22.07 34.81 20.86
N ARG A 51 -22.07 33.48 20.74
CA ARG A 51 -23.17 32.70 20.16
C ARG A 51 -24.44 32.87 20.99
N SER A 52 -24.33 32.82 22.32
CA SER A 52 -25.44 33.08 23.24
C SER A 52 -26.01 34.49 23.07
N LYS A 53 -25.15 35.52 23.02
CA LYS A 53 -25.57 36.92 22.77
C LYS A 53 -26.29 37.08 21.43
N LYS A 54 -25.78 36.43 20.38
CA LYS A 54 -26.40 36.45 19.05
C LYS A 54 -27.82 35.86 19.06
N LEU A 55 -28.06 34.87 19.91
CA LEU A 55 -29.34 34.18 20.05
C LEU A 55 -30.12 34.70 21.27
N ASP A 56 -30.04 36.00 21.54
CA ASP A 56 -30.81 36.70 22.58
C ASP A 56 -30.64 36.14 24.01
N GLY A 57 -29.45 35.61 24.31
CA GLY A 57 -29.11 35.07 25.63
C GLY A 57 -29.61 33.65 25.88
N LYS A 58 -30.01 32.93 24.82
CA LYS A 58 -30.22 31.47 24.90
C LYS A 58 -28.94 30.77 25.35
N THR A 59 -29.11 29.72 26.14
CA THR A 59 -28.00 28.93 26.68
C THR A 59 -27.32 28.12 25.58
N ILE A 60 -26.00 28.19 25.52
CA ILE A 60 -25.15 27.42 24.59
C ILE A 60 -24.40 26.35 25.37
N GLY A 61 -24.25 25.16 24.79
CA GLY A 61 -23.46 24.08 25.37
C GLY A 61 -22.02 24.04 24.86
N VAL A 62 -21.09 23.59 25.71
CA VAL A 62 -19.71 23.26 25.32
C VAL A 62 -19.34 21.89 25.89
N MET A 63 -19.09 20.91 25.04
CA MET A 63 -18.62 19.58 25.48
C MET A 63 -17.13 19.43 25.23
N VAL A 64 -16.36 19.13 26.27
CA VAL A 64 -14.93 18.82 26.20
C VAL A 64 -14.74 17.30 26.13
N THR A 65 -14.48 16.79 24.93
CA THR A 65 -14.30 15.35 24.68
C THR A 65 -13.71 15.10 23.28
N ALA A 66 -12.99 14.00 23.13
CA ALA A 66 -12.67 13.42 21.83
C ALA A 66 -13.35 12.07 21.55
N SER A 67 -14.40 11.69 22.29
CA SER A 67 -15.24 10.51 21.99
C SER A 67 -14.37 9.22 21.85
N HIS A 68 -14.45 8.50 20.73
CA HIS A 68 -13.70 7.29 20.41
C HIS A 68 -12.17 7.44 20.26
N ASN A 69 -11.61 8.65 20.22
CA ASN A 69 -10.17 8.85 20.03
C ASN A 69 -9.32 8.22 21.18
N PRO A 70 -8.03 7.94 20.95
CA PRO A 70 -7.09 7.54 22.02
C PRO A 70 -7.04 8.52 23.18
N GLU A 71 -6.72 8.05 24.39
CA GLU A 71 -6.79 8.85 25.64
C GLU A 71 -6.01 10.17 25.61
N GLN A 72 -4.85 10.21 24.91
CA GLN A 72 -4.01 11.40 24.83
C GLN A 72 -4.62 12.57 24.03
N ASP A 73 -5.62 12.29 23.20
CA ASP A 73 -6.35 13.31 22.45
C ASP A 73 -7.38 14.00 23.35
N ASN A 74 -7.86 15.17 22.95
CA ASN A 74 -9.09 15.74 23.47
C ASN A 74 -9.74 16.61 22.39
N GLY A 75 -10.84 17.28 22.73
CA GLY A 75 -11.53 18.12 21.80
C GLY A 75 -12.60 18.98 22.45
N VAL A 76 -13.21 19.84 21.64
CA VAL A 76 -14.31 20.69 22.07
C VAL A 76 -15.33 20.87 20.95
N LYS A 77 -16.61 20.69 21.29
CA LYS A 77 -17.76 20.92 20.41
C LYS A 77 -18.77 21.86 21.06
N LEU A 78 -19.41 22.68 20.22
CA LEU A 78 -20.45 23.64 20.61
C LEU A 78 -21.83 23.06 20.34
N VAL A 79 -22.77 23.34 21.23
CA VAL A 79 -24.16 22.86 21.17
C VAL A 79 -25.09 24.07 21.15
N ASP A 80 -25.92 24.15 20.11
CA ASP A 80 -26.88 25.22 19.93
C ASP A 80 -28.17 24.99 20.77
N PRO A 81 -29.06 26.00 20.88
CA PRO A 81 -30.09 26.00 21.93
C PRO A 81 -31.13 24.88 21.92
N ARG A 82 -31.38 24.22 20.78
CA ARG A 82 -32.27 23.06 20.70
C ARG A 82 -31.53 21.74 20.98
N GLY A 83 -30.27 21.81 21.41
CA GLY A 83 -29.40 20.66 21.62
C GLY A 83 -28.78 20.14 20.33
N GLU A 84 -28.88 20.88 19.22
CA GLU A 84 -28.26 20.53 17.95
C GLU A 84 -26.77 20.96 17.90
N MET A 85 -26.03 20.46 16.92
CA MET A 85 -24.66 20.90 16.67
C MET A 85 -24.62 22.38 16.24
N LEU A 86 -23.48 23.04 16.46
CA LEU A 86 -23.25 24.42 16.01
C LEU A 86 -23.61 24.63 14.53
N ASP A 87 -24.30 25.72 14.25
CA ASP A 87 -24.58 26.19 12.88
C ASP A 87 -23.30 26.24 12.02
N THR A 88 -23.35 25.55 10.88
CA THR A 88 -22.21 25.42 9.95
C THR A 88 -21.62 26.75 9.49
N SER A 89 -22.42 27.82 9.42
CA SER A 89 -21.93 29.15 9.05
C SER A 89 -20.96 29.73 10.08
N TRP A 90 -20.93 29.21 11.31
CA TRP A 90 -20.02 29.64 12.38
C TRP A 90 -18.70 28.84 12.42
N GLU A 91 -18.63 27.65 11.79
CA GLU A 91 -17.45 26.77 11.85
C GLU A 91 -16.19 27.42 11.24
N ILE A 92 -16.36 28.15 10.13
CA ILE A 92 -15.26 28.88 9.46
C ILE A 92 -14.72 29.98 10.37
N HIS A 93 -15.60 30.66 11.10
CA HIS A 93 -15.20 31.72 12.03
C HIS A 93 -14.58 31.16 13.30
N ALA A 94 -15.10 30.06 13.84
CA ALA A 94 -14.44 29.32 14.92
C ALA A 94 -13.00 28.97 14.51
N THR A 95 -12.83 28.45 13.29
CA THR A 95 -11.52 28.12 12.72
C THR A 95 -10.62 29.36 12.59
N ALA A 96 -11.12 30.47 12.07
CA ALA A 96 -10.35 31.70 11.93
C ALA A 96 -9.88 32.24 13.30
N LEU A 97 -10.81 32.32 14.26
CA LEU A 97 -10.54 32.78 15.62
C LEU A 97 -9.49 31.90 16.31
N SER A 98 -9.60 30.58 16.22
CA SER A 98 -8.63 29.64 16.81
C SER A 98 -7.25 29.67 16.14
N ASN A 99 -7.13 30.22 14.94
CA ASN A 99 -5.85 30.30 14.23
C ASN A 99 -5.14 31.66 14.31
N ALA A 100 -5.78 32.70 14.85
CA ALA A 100 -5.11 33.99 15.08
C ALA A 100 -3.84 33.80 15.93
N GLN A 101 -2.71 34.30 15.46
CA GLN A 101 -1.40 34.00 16.06
C GLN A 101 -1.14 34.82 17.33
N THR A 102 -1.61 36.06 17.35
CA THR A 102 -1.44 36.97 18.49
C THR A 102 -2.77 37.34 19.12
N THR A 103 -2.74 37.79 20.37
CA THR A 103 -3.94 38.31 21.07
C THR A 103 -4.56 39.50 20.34
N ASP A 104 -3.74 40.40 19.79
CA ASP A 104 -4.24 41.56 19.04
C ASP A 104 -4.91 41.13 17.71
N GLU A 105 -4.35 40.14 17.02
CA GLU A 105 -4.99 39.53 15.84
C GLU A 105 -6.31 38.84 16.21
N PHE A 106 -6.34 38.10 17.32
CA PHE A 106 -7.55 37.45 17.81
C PHE A 106 -8.66 38.46 18.12
N ILE A 107 -8.33 39.57 18.80
CA ILE A 107 -9.27 40.66 19.08
C ILE A 107 -9.77 41.29 17.78
N SER A 108 -8.89 41.56 16.81
CA SER A 108 -9.27 42.11 15.51
C SER A 108 -10.25 41.20 14.77
N GLU A 109 -10.00 39.88 14.77
CA GLU A 109 -10.92 38.90 14.18
C GLU A 109 -12.25 38.81 14.94
N LEU A 110 -12.25 38.92 16.27
CA LEU A 110 -13.48 38.99 17.07
C LEU A 110 -14.31 40.24 16.73
N GLU A 111 -13.69 41.40 16.57
CA GLU A 111 -14.39 42.64 16.21
C GLU A 111 -15.03 42.52 14.82
N LYS A 112 -14.29 42.01 13.83
CA LYS A 112 -14.84 41.71 12.49
C LYS A 112 -16.00 40.74 12.58
N PHE A 113 -15.88 39.70 13.41
CA PHE A 113 -16.90 38.69 13.61
C PHE A 113 -18.18 39.27 14.22
N VAL A 114 -18.07 40.07 15.28
CA VAL A 114 -19.19 40.75 15.93
C VAL A 114 -19.91 41.69 14.97
N GLN A 115 -19.17 42.44 14.15
CA GLN A 115 -19.75 43.33 13.14
C GLN A 115 -20.46 42.54 12.03
N SER A 116 -19.82 41.50 11.49
CA SER A 116 -20.35 40.66 10.41
C SER A 116 -21.69 40.02 10.80
N PHE A 117 -21.75 39.40 11.99
CA PHE A 117 -22.97 38.75 12.48
C PHE A 117 -23.95 39.70 13.18
N LYS A 118 -23.62 41.01 13.27
CA LYS A 118 -24.42 42.03 13.97
C LYS A 118 -24.82 41.56 15.37
N ILE A 119 -23.82 41.15 16.15
CA ILE A 119 -24.04 40.61 17.51
C ILE A 119 -24.30 41.76 18.47
N ASP A 120 -25.44 41.76 19.15
CA ASP A 120 -25.74 42.73 20.20
C ASP A 120 -25.04 42.33 21.51
N LEU A 121 -23.93 43.00 21.79
CA LEU A 121 -23.10 42.71 22.96
C LEU A 121 -23.78 43.03 24.30
N SER A 122 -24.89 43.81 24.29
CA SER A 122 -25.64 44.14 25.51
C SER A 122 -26.50 42.99 26.03
N LYS A 123 -26.76 41.98 25.19
CA LYS A 123 -27.54 40.79 25.57
C LYS A 123 -26.82 39.98 26.64
N PRO A 124 -27.54 39.32 27.55
CA PRO A 124 -26.93 38.35 28.46
C PRO A 124 -26.31 37.19 27.68
N ALA A 125 -25.36 36.50 28.29
CA ALA A 125 -24.72 35.32 27.71
C ALA A 125 -24.70 34.20 28.73
N ARG A 126 -25.12 32.99 28.33
CA ARG A 126 -25.21 31.82 29.20
C ARG A 126 -24.58 30.63 28.51
N VAL A 127 -23.69 29.95 29.21
CA VAL A 127 -22.96 28.78 28.72
C VAL A 127 -23.03 27.66 29.74
N VAL A 128 -23.44 26.47 29.30
CA VAL A 128 -23.35 25.23 30.09
C VAL A 128 -22.24 24.40 29.50
N TYR A 129 -21.39 23.79 30.32
CA TYR A 129 -20.27 23.00 29.82
C TYR A 129 -20.03 21.77 30.66
N ALA A 130 -19.50 20.74 30.01
CA ALA A 130 -19.19 19.44 30.61
C ALA A 130 -17.93 18.86 29.98
N ARG A 131 -17.39 17.81 30.60
CA ARG A 131 -16.27 17.04 30.07
C ARG A 131 -16.48 15.54 30.21
N ASP A 132 -15.72 14.77 29.44
CA ASP A 132 -15.55 13.33 29.67
C ASP A 132 -14.47 13.04 30.74
N THR A 133 -14.04 11.78 30.83
CA THR A 133 -13.07 11.27 31.81
C THR A 133 -11.61 11.45 31.40
N ARG A 134 -11.30 12.13 30.28
CA ARG A 134 -9.91 12.30 29.83
C ARG A 134 -9.07 13.04 30.87
N PRO A 135 -7.81 12.62 31.12
CA PRO A 135 -6.94 13.26 32.09
C PRO A 135 -6.68 14.76 31.84
N SER A 136 -6.66 15.17 30.57
CA SER A 136 -6.48 16.57 30.16
C SER A 136 -7.71 17.46 30.38
N GLY A 137 -8.87 16.86 30.66
CA GLY A 137 -10.15 17.56 30.70
C GLY A 137 -10.24 18.65 31.77
N GLU A 138 -9.64 18.46 32.94
CA GLU A 138 -9.67 19.47 34.02
C GLU A 138 -8.93 20.75 33.62
N ALA A 139 -7.70 20.62 33.10
CA ALA A 139 -6.91 21.76 32.64
C ALA A 139 -7.61 22.49 31.48
N LEU A 140 -8.17 21.74 30.52
CA LEU A 140 -8.88 22.31 29.37
C LEU A 140 -10.19 23.01 29.75
N VAL A 141 -10.90 22.52 30.78
CA VAL A 141 -12.08 23.20 31.33
C VAL A 141 -11.67 24.52 32.02
N ALA A 142 -10.53 24.57 32.71
CA ALA A 142 -10.06 25.83 33.28
C ALA A 142 -9.81 26.89 32.20
N SER A 143 -9.17 26.53 31.08
CA SER A 143 -8.97 27.45 29.94
C SER A 143 -10.29 27.91 29.33
N LEU A 144 -11.28 27.00 29.24
CA LEU A 144 -12.64 27.33 28.78
C LEU A 144 -13.33 28.33 29.71
N GLU A 145 -13.22 28.12 31.03
CA GLU A 145 -13.80 28.99 32.06
C GLU A 145 -13.22 30.40 31.99
N ASP A 146 -11.91 30.54 31.73
CA ASP A 146 -11.29 31.84 31.49
C ASP A 146 -11.86 32.53 30.24
N GLY A 147 -12.14 31.78 29.17
CA GLY A 147 -12.82 32.30 27.97
C GLY A 147 -14.25 32.78 28.23
N ILE A 148 -15.02 31.99 28.98
CA ILE A 148 -16.40 32.34 29.40
C ILE A 148 -16.39 33.61 30.26
N LYS A 149 -15.45 33.69 31.21
CA LYS A 149 -15.26 34.84 32.08
C LYS A 149 -14.84 36.09 31.29
N ALA A 150 -13.94 35.94 30.31
CA ALA A 150 -13.45 37.05 29.49
C ALA A 150 -14.56 37.78 28.73
N ILE A 151 -15.58 37.06 28.25
CA ILE A 151 -16.73 37.64 27.53
C ILE A 151 -17.90 38.04 28.46
N GLY A 152 -17.73 37.86 29.78
CA GLY A 152 -18.76 38.16 30.78
C GLY A 152 -20.00 37.27 30.66
N ALA A 153 -19.82 36.01 30.27
CA ALA A 153 -20.91 35.03 30.21
C ALA A 153 -21.10 34.32 31.56
N GLU A 154 -22.35 33.99 31.87
CA GLU A 154 -22.72 33.14 33.00
C GLU A 154 -22.41 31.68 32.64
N GLY A 155 -21.48 31.05 33.38
CA GLY A 155 -21.09 29.67 33.20
C GLY A 155 -21.79 28.72 34.18
N ARG A 156 -22.29 27.58 33.69
CA ARG A 156 -22.75 26.45 34.51
C ARG A 156 -21.91 25.21 34.19
N ASN A 157 -21.04 24.81 35.10
CA ASN A 157 -20.27 23.58 35.02
C ASN A 157 -21.18 22.38 35.37
N ALA A 158 -21.40 21.48 34.42
CA ALA A 158 -22.16 20.24 34.59
C ALA A 158 -21.27 19.04 34.98
N GLY A 159 -19.96 19.26 35.17
CA GLY A 159 -19.01 18.27 35.65
C GLY A 159 -18.65 17.21 34.60
N VAL A 160 -18.42 15.99 35.09
CA VAL A 160 -18.09 14.82 34.28
C VAL A 160 -19.38 14.11 33.91
N THR A 161 -19.80 14.20 32.65
CA THR A 161 -21.03 13.57 32.15
C THR A 161 -20.90 13.19 30.68
N THR A 162 -21.90 12.49 30.12
CA THR A 162 -21.87 12.07 28.72
C THR A 162 -22.24 13.22 27.78
N THR A 163 -21.82 13.11 26.51
CA THR A 163 -22.22 14.08 25.48
C THR A 163 -23.75 14.27 25.42
N PRO A 164 -24.58 13.20 25.39
CA PRO A 164 -26.03 13.35 25.28
C PRO A 164 -26.68 14.04 26.48
N VAL A 165 -26.14 13.86 27.69
CA VAL A 165 -26.63 14.57 28.89
C VAL A 165 -26.40 16.07 28.76
N LEU A 166 -25.24 16.52 28.26
CA LEU A 166 -25.02 17.95 28.02
C LEU A 166 -26.03 18.51 27.00
N HIS A 167 -26.23 17.81 25.88
CA HIS A 167 -27.20 18.22 24.86
C HIS A 167 -28.64 18.27 25.41
N TYR A 168 -29.01 17.29 26.25
CA TYR A 168 -30.27 17.28 26.98
C TYR A 168 -30.40 18.52 27.88
N LEU A 169 -29.39 18.86 28.67
CA LEU A 169 -29.42 20.02 29.57
C LEU A 169 -29.60 21.32 28.79
N VAL A 170 -28.89 21.50 27.68
CA VAL A 170 -29.02 22.70 26.83
C VAL A 170 -30.46 22.87 26.34
N ARG A 171 -31.06 21.81 25.78
CA ARG A 171 -32.45 21.86 25.30
C ARG A 171 -33.44 22.05 26.45
N ALA A 172 -33.26 21.34 27.57
CA ALA A 172 -34.14 21.44 28.73
C ALA A 172 -34.15 22.88 29.30
N ILE A 173 -32.98 23.49 29.47
CA ILE A 173 -32.86 24.88 29.97
C ILE A 173 -33.58 25.87 29.03
N ASN A 174 -33.36 25.74 27.72
CA ASN A 174 -33.90 26.69 26.75
C ASN A 174 -35.40 26.51 26.46
N THR A 175 -35.96 25.33 26.74
CA THR A 175 -37.39 25.03 26.52
C THR A 175 -38.22 25.02 27.81
N LYS A 176 -37.57 25.17 28.98
CA LYS A 176 -38.23 25.17 30.29
C LYS A 176 -39.37 26.19 30.35
N GLY A 177 -40.55 25.73 30.77
CA GLY A 177 -41.75 26.58 30.90
C GLY A 177 -42.41 26.98 29.58
N THR A 178 -41.96 26.43 28.44
CA THR A 178 -42.60 26.61 27.13
C THR A 178 -43.47 25.39 26.78
N LYS A 179 -44.29 25.48 25.72
CA LYS A 179 -45.04 24.33 25.17
C LYS A 179 -44.10 23.19 24.71
N GLU A 180 -42.86 23.51 24.36
CA GLU A 180 -41.84 22.58 23.86
C GLU A 180 -40.92 22.04 24.97
N SER A 181 -41.32 22.20 26.25
CA SER A 181 -40.52 21.79 27.41
C SER A 181 -40.04 20.34 27.28
N TYR A 182 -38.72 20.17 27.23
CA TYR A 182 -38.10 18.89 26.93
C TYR A 182 -37.93 17.97 28.16
N GLY A 183 -37.91 18.54 29.36
CA GLY A 183 -37.73 17.84 30.63
C GLY A 183 -37.13 18.76 31.69
N GLU A 184 -36.88 18.23 32.89
CA GLU A 184 -36.18 18.98 33.94
C GLU A 184 -34.71 19.19 33.57
N ASP A 185 -34.17 20.37 33.86
CA ASP A 185 -32.81 20.81 33.51
C ASP A 185 -31.72 20.29 34.46
N SER A 186 -31.79 19.00 34.77
CA SER A 186 -30.86 18.27 35.62
C SER A 186 -30.56 16.86 35.06
N GLU A 187 -29.43 16.29 35.48
CA GLU A 187 -29.09 14.91 35.14
C GLU A 187 -30.10 13.89 35.71
N GLU A 188 -30.64 14.17 36.90
CA GLU A 188 -31.76 13.40 37.45
C GLU A 188 -33.01 13.48 36.57
N GLY A 189 -33.31 14.66 36.02
CA GLY A 189 -34.38 14.86 35.05
C GLY A 189 -34.22 14.00 33.80
N TYR A 190 -32.98 13.88 33.30
CA TYR A 190 -32.63 12.99 32.21
C TYR A 190 -32.93 11.51 32.55
N PHE A 191 -32.46 11.02 33.70
CA PHE A 191 -32.71 9.63 34.12
C PHE A 191 -34.20 9.34 34.31
N LEU A 192 -34.92 10.23 35.00
CA LEU A 192 -36.36 10.08 35.23
C LEU A 192 -37.14 10.06 33.92
N LYS A 193 -36.81 10.93 32.97
CA LYS A 193 -37.45 10.97 31.66
C LYS A 193 -37.31 9.63 30.94
N LEU A 194 -36.08 9.12 30.82
CA LEU A 194 -35.80 7.86 30.12
C LEU A 194 -36.41 6.66 30.85
N ALA A 195 -36.16 6.52 32.15
CA ALA A 195 -36.62 5.37 32.92
C ALA A 195 -38.15 5.29 33.01
N ASN A 196 -38.84 6.42 33.16
CA ASN A 196 -40.30 6.43 33.19
C ASN A 196 -40.92 6.05 31.84
N ALA A 197 -40.36 6.55 30.74
CA ALA A 197 -40.81 6.18 29.40
C ALA A 197 -40.56 4.69 29.11
N PHE A 198 -39.36 4.18 29.43
CA PHE A 198 -39.00 2.78 29.29
C PHE A 198 -39.94 1.86 30.07
N LYS A 199 -40.12 2.12 31.38
CA LYS A 199 -41.00 1.31 32.25
C LYS A 199 -42.42 1.21 31.73
N LYS A 200 -42.97 2.31 31.20
CA LYS A 200 -44.32 2.31 30.59
C LYS A 200 -44.35 1.40 29.36
N LEU A 201 -43.36 1.52 28.48
CA LEU A 201 -43.26 0.74 27.24
C LEU A 201 -43.09 -0.76 27.48
N VAL A 202 -42.43 -1.18 28.56
CA VAL A 202 -42.20 -2.61 28.86
C VAL A 202 -43.09 -3.18 29.95
N SER A 203 -44.00 -2.38 30.54
CA SER A 203 -44.80 -2.77 31.71
C SER A 203 -45.61 -4.06 31.57
N THR A 204 -46.03 -4.43 30.36
CA THR A 204 -46.80 -5.65 30.05
C THR A 204 -45.95 -6.74 29.39
N ARG A 205 -44.63 -6.61 29.42
CA ARG A 205 -43.66 -7.53 28.78
C ARG A 205 -42.91 -8.31 29.85
N GLU A 206 -42.37 -9.46 29.45
CA GLU A 206 -41.49 -10.22 30.33
C GLU A 206 -40.19 -9.45 30.56
N THR A 207 -39.67 -9.50 31.78
CA THR A 207 -38.39 -8.87 32.11
C THR A 207 -37.29 -9.57 31.30
N PRO A 208 -36.52 -8.84 30.50
CA PRO A 208 -35.47 -9.43 29.69
C PRO A 208 -34.31 -9.94 30.58
N SER A 209 -33.53 -10.87 30.04
CA SER A 209 -32.29 -11.30 30.68
C SER A 209 -31.31 -10.13 30.86
N PRO A 210 -30.38 -10.19 31.82
CA PRO A 210 -29.41 -9.11 32.05
C PRO A 210 -28.61 -8.76 30.78
N LEU A 211 -28.51 -7.47 30.49
CA LEU A 211 -27.74 -6.93 29.38
C LEU A 211 -26.31 -6.63 29.84
N LEU A 212 -25.32 -7.19 29.15
CA LEU A 212 -23.90 -6.87 29.38
C LEU A 212 -23.55 -5.60 28.60
N ILE A 213 -22.98 -4.62 29.28
CA ILE A 213 -22.57 -3.34 28.69
C ILE A 213 -21.07 -3.17 28.85
N ASP A 214 -20.35 -3.09 27.74
CA ASP A 214 -18.98 -2.59 27.68
C ASP A 214 -18.99 -1.06 27.64
N CYS A 215 -18.57 -0.45 28.74
CA CYS A 215 -18.59 1.00 28.92
C CYS A 215 -17.33 1.72 28.40
N ALA A 216 -16.46 1.03 27.65
CA ALA A 216 -15.24 1.58 27.04
C ALA A 216 -14.24 2.24 28.02
N ASN A 217 -14.37 1.96 29.32
CA ASN A 217 -13.71 2.68 30.41
C ASN A 217 -13.96 4.21 30.38
N GLY A 218 -15.07 4.62 29.76
CA GLY A 218 -15.45 6.02 29.55
C GLY A 218 -16.50 6.52 30.53
N VAL A 219 -16.92 7.77 30.33
CA VAL A 219 -17.92 8.44 31.19
C VAL A 219 -19.29 7.78 31.13
N GLY A 220 -19.57 6.96 30.12
CA GLY A 220 -20.78 6.13 30.06
C GLY A 220 -20.93 5.18 31.25
N ALA A 221 -19.85 4.72 31.87
CA ALA A 221 -19.88 3.78 33.00
C ALA A 221 -20.64 4.32 34.23
N PRO A 222 -20.24 5.47 34.83
CA PRO A 222 -20.96 6.03 35.98
C PRO A 222 -22.39 6.45 35.63
N ILE A 223 -22.63 6.94 34.40
CA ILE A 223 -23.97 7.37 33.98
C ILE A 223 -24.90 6.16 33.78
N ALA A 224 -24.42 5.06 33.20
CA ALA A 224 -25.17 3.81 33.08
C ALA A 224 -25.47 3.19 34.45
N ALA A 225 -24.52 3.26 35.40
CA ALA A 225 -24.73 2.78 36.77
C ALA A 225 -25.87 3.54 37.47
N ARG A 226 -25.88 4.86 37.36
CA ARG A 226 -26.98 5.69 37.89
C ARG A 226 -28.30 5.39 37.19
N LEU A 227 -28.31 5.30 35.86
CA LEU A 227 -29.51 4.95 35.10
C LEU A 227 -30.09 3.59 35.54
N ALA A 228 -29.24 2.60 35.85
CA ALA A 228 -29.65 1.29 36.35
C ALA A 228 -30.48 1.38 37.64
N GLU A 229 -30.13 2.30 38.56
CA GLU A 229 -30.90 2.55 39.79
C GLU A 229 -32.33 3.03 39.48
N TYR A 230 -32.48 3.90 38.48
CA TYR A 230 -33.79 4.40 38.05
C TYR A 230 -34.58 3.36 37.25
N LEU A 231 -33.93 2.48 36.49
CA LEU A 231 -34.58 1.36 35.79
C LEU A 231 -35.08 0.28 36.76
N GLY A 232 -34.34 0.03 37.85
CA GLY A 232 -34.65 -1.02 38.82
C GLY A 232 -34.67 -2.40 38.16
N GLY A 233 -35.61 -3.26 38.56
CA GLY A 233 -35.75 -4.62 38.01
C GLY A 233 -36.31 -4.70 36.59
N SER A 234 -36.63 -3.58 35.93
CA SER A 234 -37.20 -3.59 34.58
C SER A 234 -36.20 -3.96 33.49
N LEU A 235 -34.90 -3.70 33.71
CA LEU A 235 -33.80 -4.11 32.83
C LEU A 235 -32.51 -4.21 33.66
N PRO A 236 -32.08 -5.42 34.04
CA PRO A 236 -30.83 -5.60 34.78
C PRO A 236 -29.62 -5.32 33.88
N LEU A 237 -28.70 -4.46 34.34
CA LEU A 237 -27.47 -4.10 33.62
C LEU A 237 -26.24 -4.71 34.29
N VAL A 238 -25.33 -5.27 33.50
CA VAL A 238 -24.03 -5.77 33.93
C VAL A 238 -22.95 -4.93 33.26
N LEU A 239 -22.29 -4.06 34.03
CA LEU A 239 -21.30 -3.13 33.49
C LEU A 239 -19.90 -3.75 33.49
N GLU A 240 -19.26 -3.73 32.34
CA GLU A 240 -17.89 -4.17 32.10
C GLU A 240 -17.07 -3.02 31.50
N ASN A 241 -15.73 -3.12 31.60
CA ASN A 241 -14.82 -2.06 31.20
C ASN A 241 -15.29 -0.70 31.77
N ALA A 242 -15.44 -0.63 33.09
CA ALA A 242 -16.01 0.52 33.80
C ALA A 242 -14.96 1.37 34.54
N SER A 243 -13.67 1.16 34.26
CA SER A 243 -12.59 1.79 35.04
C SER A 243 -12.20 3.17 34.48
N ILE A 244 -12.85 4.22 34.98
CA ILE A 244 -12.63 5.60 34.49
C ILE A 244 -11.35 6.28 35.00
N THR A 245 -10.62 5.66 35.91
CA THR A 245 -9.42 6.24 36.55
C THR A 245 -8.12 5.55 36.15
N THR A 246 -8.20 4.43 35.42
CA THR A 246 -7.00 3.68 34.99
C THR A 246 -6.40 4.36 33.76
N PRO A 247 -5.16 4.90 33.84
CA PRO A 247 -4.52 5.54 32.69
C PRO A 247 -4.36 4.58 31.52
N GLY A 248 -4.67 5.05 30.32
CA GLY A 248 -4.60 4.31 29.06
C GLY A 248 -5.72 3.28 28.88
N ALA A 249 -6.74 3.25 29.74
CA ALA A 249 -7.84 2.28 29.64
C ALA A 249 -8.97 2.75 28.71
N LEU A 250 -9.16 4.07 28.55
CA LEU A 250 -10.23 4.65 27.74
C LEU A 250 -10.14 4.19 26.28
N ASN A 251 -11.20 3.57 25.76
CA ASN A 251 -11.32 2.99 24.41
C ASN A 251 -10.22 1.97 24.05
N ASN A 252 -9.46 1.45 25.02
CA ASN A 252 -8.33 0.58 24.73
C ASN A 252 -8.79 -0.88 24.56
N SER A 253 -8.84 -1.33 23.32
CA SER A 253 -9.29 -2.68 22.95
C SER A 253 -10.72 -3.02 23.41
N CYS A 254 -11.55 -1.99 23.58
CA CYS A 254 -12.96 -2.07 23.95
C CYS A 254 -13.72 -0.85 23.40
N GLY A 255 -15.04 -0.85 23.57
CA GLY A 255 -15.93 0.22 23.12
C GLY A 255 -16.46 0.04 21.70
N ALA A 256 -17.49 0.83 21.36
CA ALA A 256 -18.24 0.70 20.11
C ALA A 256 -17.35 0.79 18.85
N ASP A 257 -16.35 1.69 18.86
CA ASP A 257 -15.41 1.86 17.74
C ASP A 257 -14.51 0.64 17.55
N TYR A 258 -13.99 0.06 18.64
CA TYR A 258 -13.21 -1.18 18.59
C TYR A 258 -14.04 -2.32 18.01
N VAL A 259 -15.27 -2.49 18.50
CA VAL A 259 -16.17 -3.55 18.01
C VAL A 259 -16.48 -3.35 16.53
N LYS A 260 -16.80 -2.12 16.10
CA LYS A 260 -17.09 -1.81 14.70
C LYS A 260 -15.92 -2.10 13.77
N THR A 261 -14.73 -1.63 14.14
CA THR A 261 -13.56 -1.62 13.25
C THR A 261 -12.85 -2.98 13.25
N SER A 262 -12.78 -3.66 14.40
CA SER A 262 -12.16 -4.97 14.50
C SER A 262 -13.11 -6.13 14.15
N GLN A 263 -14.43 -5.90 14.21
CA GLN A 263 -15.49 -6.91 14.07
C GLN A 263 -15.25 -8.13 14.98
N LYS A 264 -14.82 -7.85 16.22
CA LYS A 264 -14.50 -8.87 17.24
C LYS A 264 -15.08 -8.46 18.58
N LEU A 265 -15.31 -9.49 19.40
CA LEU A 265 -15.60 -9.30 20.82
C LEU A 265 -14.41 -8.63 21.51
N PRO A 266 -14.60 -7.61 22.36
CA PRO A 266 -13.54 -7.06 23.18
C PRO A 266 -12.86 -8.17 24.01
N PRO A 267 -11.52 -8.27 24.02
CA PRO A 267 -10.83 -9.36 24.69
C PRO A 267 -11.17 -9.48 26.18
N SER A 268 -11.48 -8.36 26.85
CA SER A 268 -11.89 -8.34 28.26
C SER A 268 -13.25 -9.01 28.52
N LEU A 269 -14.08 -9.17 27.48
CA LEU A 269 -15.38 -9.82 27.55
C LEU A 269 -15.31 -11.32 27.20
N ALA A 270 -14.15 -11.82 26.78
CA ALA A 270 -13.97 -13.24 26.50
C ALA A 270 -14.24 -14.07 27.76
N GLY A 271 -15.17 -15.03 27.66
CA GLY A 271 -15.62 -15.85 28.80
C GLY A 271 -16.61 -15.17 29.75
N ARG A 272 -16.88 -13.86 29.59
CA ARG A 272 -17.94 -13.16 30.34
C ARG A 272 -19.29 -13.21 29.61
N LEU A 273 -19.28 -12.88 28.31
CA LEU A 273 -20.47 -12.98 27.47
C LEU A 273 -20.76 -14.45 27.15
N GLN A 274 -21.97 -14.93 27.46
CA GLN A 274 -22.40 -16.30 27.20
C GLN A 274 -23.09 -16.43 25.83
N PRO A 275 -23.07 -17.61 25.18
CA PRO A 275 -23.90 -17.90 23.99
C PRO A 275 -25.38 -17.54 24.20
N GLY A 276 -25.97 -16.84 23.23
CA GLY A 276 -27.35 -16.32 23.29
C GLY A 276 -27.55 -15.09 24.18
N GLN A 277 -26.55 -14.68 24.96
CA GLN A 277 -26.61 -13.45 25.75
C GLN A 277 -26.38 -12.23 24.85
N ARG A 278 -27.18 -11.18 25.07
CA ARG A 278 -27.03 -9.89 24.40
C ARG A 278 -25.92 -9.09 25.10
N GLY A 279 -25.04 -8.49 24.31
CA GLY A 279 -24.07 -7.51 24.76
C GLY A 279 -24.15 -6.24 23.93
N CYS A 280 -23.77 -5.12 24.50
CA CYS A 280 -23.55 -3.89 23.75
C CYS A 280 -22.29 -3.16 24.24
N SER A 281 -21.72 -2.31 23.39
CA SER A 281 -20.62 -1.42 23.71
C SER A 281 -21.03 0.03 23.50
N LEU A 282 -20.67 0.87 24.45
CA LEU A 282 -20.69 2.33 24.33
C LEU A 282 -19.34 2.81 23.77
N ASP A 283 -19.25 4.04 23.28
CA ASP A 283 -17.96 4.72 23.10
C ASP A 283 -17.61 5.62 24.30
N GLY A 284 -16.42 6.24 24.28
CA GLY A 284 -15.86 6.96 25.42
C GLY A 284 -16.74 8.05 26.03
N ASP A 285 -17.57 8.74 25.22
CA ASP A 285 -18.52 9.78 25.66
C ASP A 285 -20.01 9.36 25.55
N ALA A 286 -20.26 8.08 25.26
CA ALA A 286 -21.57 7.42 25.15
C ALA A 286 -22.53 8.09 24.15
N ASP A 287 -22.03 8.52 22.99
CA ASP A 287 -22.85 8.99 21.86
C ASP A 287 -23.01 7.95 20.74
N ARG A 288 -22.38 6.77 20.89
CA ARG A 288 -22.48 5.63 19.97
C ARG A 288 -22.83 4.33 20.67
N LEU A 289 -23.63 3.52 19.99
CA LEU A 289 -24.06 2.22 20.48
C LEU A 289 -23.79 1.12 19.45
N MET A 290 -23.18 0.04 19.92
CA MET A 290 -22.96 -1.17 19.11
C MET A 290 -23.51 -2.37 19.85
N TYR A 291 -24.41 -3.14 19.24
CA TYR A 291 -24.87 -4.41 19.81
C TYR A 291 -24.11 -5.59 19.23
N PHE A 292 -24.10 -6.70 19.96
CA PHE A 292 -23.53 -7.97 19.52
C PHE A 292 -24.06 -9.13 20.36
N TYR A 293 -23.85 -10.34 19.85
CA TYR A 293 -24.11 -11.57 20.59
C TYR A 293 -23.13 -12.67 20.15
N LEU A 294 -23.08 -13.75 20.95
CA LEU A 294 -22.46 -15.00 20.55
C LEU A 294 -23.54 -15.99 20.16
N ASP A 295 -23.43 -16.64 19.01
CA ASP A 295 -24.34 -17.73 18.66
C ASP A 295 -24.07 -18.99 19.51
N GLU A 296 -24.86 -20.04 19.31
CA GLU A 296 -24.73 -21.32 20.04
C GLU A 296 -23.36 -22.00 19.85
N ARG A 297 -22.61 -21.64 18.81
CA ARG A 297 -21.25 -22.14 18.54
C ARG A 297 -20.17 -21.23 19.13
N GLY A 298 -20.56 -20.15 19.79
CA GLY A 298 -19.66 -19.14 20.33
C GLY A 298 -19.10 -18.18 19.28
N GLN A 299 -19.68 -18.13 18.08
CA GLN A 299 -19.25 -17.19 17.04
C GLN A 299 -19.83 -15.80 17.30
N PHE A 300 -19.00 -14.78 17.14
CA PHE A 300 -19.36 -13.38 17.33
C PHE A 300 -20.15 -12.83 16.14
N HIS A 301 -21.27 -12.16 16.44
CA HIS A 301 -22.13 -11.47 15.48
C HIS A 301 -22.35 -10.04 15.94
N MET A 302 -22.05 -9.07 15.07
CA MET A 302 -22.16 -7.62 15.34
C MET A 302 -23.48 -7.07 14.79
N LEU A 303 -24.13 -6.20 15.55
CA LEU A 303 -25.38 -5.53 15.20
C LEU A 303 -25.16 -4.02 15.29
N ASP A 304 -24.84 -3.40 14.16
CA ASP A 304 -24.41 -2.01 14.10
C ASP A 304 -25.56 -1.00 13.96
N GLY A 305 -25.20 0.28 13.76
CA GLY A 305 -26.19 1.35 13.66
C GLY A 305 -27.23 1.13 12.56
N ASP A 306 -26.87 0.46 11.45
CA ASP A 306 -27.83 0.14 10.40
C ASP A 306 -28.81 -0.97 10.84
N LYS A 307 -28.34 -1.93 11.63
CA LYS A 307 -29.19 -2.95 12.25
C LYS A 307 -30.15 -2.32 13.27
N ILE A 308 -29.69 -1.32 14.03
CA ILE A 308 -30.54 -0.54 14.96
C ILE A 308 -31.59 0.23 14.17
N ALA A 309 -31.20 0.95 13.11
CA ALA A 309 -32.11 1.69 12.26
C ALA A 309 -33.20 0.78 11.65
N ALA A 310 -32.82 -0.39 11.13
CA ALA A 310 -33.75 -1.35 10.55
C ALA A 310 -34.75 -1.90 11.58
N LEU A 311 -34.28 -2.24 12.79
CA LEU A 311 -35.11 -2.73 13.88
C LEU A 311 -36.13 -1.68 14.32
N VAL A 312 -35.66 -0.46 14.59
CA VAL A 312 -36.49 0.66 15.05
C VAL A 312 -37.48 1.09 13.98
N ALA A 313 -37.04 1.19 12.72
CA ALA A 313 -37.91 1.56 11.61
C ALA A 313 -39.06 0.58 11.43
N ALA A 314 -38.78 -0.73 11.48
CA ALA A 314 -39.82 -1.75 11.37
C ALA A 314 -40.87 -1.62 12.50
N PHE A 315 -40.42 -1.33 13.73
CA PHE A 315 -41.32 -1.16 14.86
C PHE A 315 -42.18 0.11 14.78
N ILE A 316 -41.59 1.26 14.46
CA ILE A 316 -42.34 2.53 14.38
C ILE A 316 -43.34 2.48 13.23
N VAL A 317 -43.00 1.87 12.08
CA VAL A 317 -43.93 1.68 10.96
C VAL A 317 -45.17 0.89 11.41
N GLU A 318 -44.99 -0.17 12.19
CA GLU A 318 -46.10 -0.95 12.71
C GLU A 318 -46.96 -0.16 13.69
N LEU A 319 -46.36 0.61 14.58
CA LEU A 319 -47.11 1.45 15.52
C LEU A 319 -47.89 2.56 14.82
N VAL A 320 -47.31 3.20 13.81
CA VAL A 320 -48.00 4.24 13.01
C VAL A 320 -49.18 3.65 12.23
N LYS A 321 -49.01 2.45 11.66
CA LYS A 321 -50.13 1.72 11.01
C LYS A 321 -51.21 1.32 12.01
N THR A 322 -50.82 0.74 13.14
CA THR A 322 -51.76 0.24 14.16
C THR A 322 -52.53 1.37 14.85
N SER A 323 -51.93 2.55 14.99
CA SER A 323 -52.61 3.76 15.49
C SER A 323 -53.56 4.41 14.48
N GLY A 324 -53.54 3.99 13.21
CA GLY A 324 -54.36 4.56 12.13
C GLY A 324 -53.84 5.90 11.60
N LEU A 325 -52.54 6.19 11.80
CA LEU A 325 -51.90 7.46 11.43
C LEU A 325 -51.04 7.37 10.17
N ASP A 326 -51.06 6.25 9.46
CA ASP A 326 -50.24 5.96 8.26
C ASP A 326 -50.48 6.93 7.08
N ASN A 327 -51.66 7.54 7.03
CA ASN A 327 -51.99 8.57 6.04
C ASN A 327 -51.47 9.97 6.42
N GLN A 328 -51.18 10.23 7.70
CA GLN A 328 -50.79 11.55 8.21
C GLN A 328 -49.30 11.64 8.56
N ILE A 329 -48.70 10.53 8.99
CA ILE A 329 -47.30 10.48 9.45
C ILE A 329 -46.49 9.67 8.43
N LYS A 330 -45.58 10.34 7.73
CA LYS A 330 -44.61 9.70 6.84
C LYS A 330 -43.25 9.57 7.51
N LEU A 331 -42.72 8.35 7.49
CA LEU A 331 -41.41 8.02 8.01
C LEU A 331 -40.37 8.03 6.88
N GLY A 332 -39.13 8.33 7.22
CA GLY A 332 -37.99 8.14 6.33
C GLY A 332 -36.75 7.75 7.09
N VAL A 333 -35.83 7.07 6.39
CA VAL A 333 -34.54 6.66 6.94
C VAL A 333 -33.42 7.42 6.24
N VAL A 334 -32.46 7.91 7.02
CA VAL A 334 -31.29 8.61 6.52
C VAL A 334 -30.03 7.80 6.88
N GLN A 335 -29.23 7.50 5.87
CA GLN A 335 -28.00 6.73 5.96
C GLN A 335 -26.82 7.52 5.37
N THR A 336 -25.61 7.02 5.58
CA THR A 336 -24.40 7.50 4.87
C THR A 336 -23.91 6.44 3.91
N ALA A 337 -22.87 6.78 3.14
CA ALA A 337 -22.22 5.83 2.23
C ALA A 337 -21.67 4.58 2.94
N TYR A 338 -21.38 4.64 4.24
CA TYR A 338 -20.89 3.47 5.01
C TYR A 338 -21.96 2.44 5.33
N ALA A 339 -23.23 2.76 5.11
CA ALA A 339 -24.30 1.81 5.34
C ALA A 339 -24.15 0.60 4.43
N ASN A 340 -24.35 -0.60 4.97
CA ASN A 340 -24.25 -1.83 4.19
C ASN A 340 -25.33 -1.86 3.09
N GLY A 341 -24.96 -2.28 1.88
CA GLY A 341 -25.90 -2.38 0.76
C GLY A 341 -27.11 -3.28 1.06
N GLY A 342 -26.93 -4.32 1.90
CA GLY A 342 -28.01 -5.18 2.40
C GLY A 342 -29.04 -4.43 3.24
N SER A 343 -28.58 -3.52 4.13
CA SER A 343 -29.46 -2.66 4.93
C SER A 343 -30.26 -1.70 4.06
N THR A 344 -29.57 -0.97 3.16
CA THR A 344 -30.24 -0.02 2.26
C THR A 344 -31.27 -0.72 1.39
N LYS A 345 -30.98 -1.92 0.87
CA LYS A 345 -31.95 -2.72 0.12
C LYS A 345 -33.17 -3.09 0.99
N TYR A 346 -32.96 -3.63 2.19
CA TYR A 346 -34.04 -4.00 3.10
C TYR A 346 -34.95 -2.82 3.45
N LEU A 347 -34.36 -1.66 3.75
CA LEU A 347 -35.09 -0.45 4.13
C LEU A 347 -35.82 0.20 2.96
N SER A 348 -35.19 0.28 1.78
CA SER A 348 -35.76 0.95 0.60
C SER A 348 -36.98 0.25 0.02
N GLU A 349 -37.12 -1.06 0.24
CA GLU A 349 -38.33 -1.82 -0.09
C GLU A 349 -39.55 -1.42 0.78
N ARG A 350 -39.31 -0.75 1.92
CA ARG A 350 -40.33 -0.47 2.95
C ARG A 350 -40.56 1.02 3.20
N LEU A 351 -39.51 1.83 3.08
CA LEU A 351 -39.47 3.25 3.44
C LEU A 351 -38.59 4.05 2.47
N PRO A 352 -38.81 5.37 2.32
CA PRO A 352 -37.87 6.23 1.63
C PRO A 352 -36.54 6.27 2.38
N VAL A 353 -35.45 5.95 1.68
CA VAL A 353 -34.08 5.99 2.21
C VAL A 353 -33.30 7.10 1.51
N LYS A 354 -32.64 7.96 2.29
CA LYS A 354 -31.80 9.05 1.77
C LYS A 354 -30.35 8.87 2.23
N CYS A 355 -29.42 8.86 1.28
CA CYS A 355 -27.99 8.88 1.58
C CYS A 355 -27.49 10.33 1.68
N VAL A 356 -26.71 10.64 2.71
CA VAL A 356 -26.07 11.96 2.91
C VAL A 356 -24.60 11.79 3.29
N SER A 357 -23.84 12.89 3.25
CA SER A 357 -22.45 12.91 3.71
C SER A 357 -22.32 12.51 5.18
N THR A 358 -21.19 11.93 5.56
CA THR A 358 -20.87 11.53 6.93
C THR A 358 -20.89 12.73 7.87
N GLY A 359 -21.36 12.48 9.10
CA GLY A 359 -21.48 13.48 10.15
C GLY A 359 -22.92 13.79 10.48
N VAL A 360 -23.25 13.65 11.75
CA VAL A 360 -24.58 13.78 12.35
C VAL A 360 -25.33 15.03 11.90
N LYS A 361 -24.64 16.15 11.66
CA LYS A 361 -25.25 17.38 11.14
C LYS A 361 -26.01 17.19 9.83
N HIS A 362 -25.44 16.42 8.90
CA HIS A 362 -26.07 16.15 7.61
C HIS A 362 -27.23 15.15 7.74
N LEU A 363 -27.05 14.13 8.57
CA LEU A 363 -28.10 13.14 8.85
C LEU A 363 -29.30 13.79 9.54
N HIS A 364 -29.06 14.56 10.59
CA HIS A 364 -30.09 15.25 11.37
C HIS A 364 -30.91 16.20 10.51
N HIS A 365 -30.25 17.09 9.75
CA HIS A 365 -30.94 18.02 8.85
C HIS A 365 -31.78 17.30 7.79
N ALA A 366 -31.29 16.19 7.23
CA ALA A 366 -32.07 15.39 6.29
C ALA A 366 -33.25 14.66 6.97
N ALA A 367 -33.09 14.23 8.21
CA ALA A 367 -34.13 13.57 9.00
C ALA A 367 -35.27 14.53 9.40
N GLU A 368 -34.98 15.81 9.64
CA GLU A 368 -35.98 16.86 9.93
C GLU A 368 -37.03 17.05 8.80
N HIS A 369 -36.75 16.58 7.57
CA HIS A 369 -37.68 16.67 6.44
C HIS A 369 -38.80 15.63 6.47
N TYR A 370 -38.75 14.68 7.40
CA TYR A 370 -39.79 13.66 7.58
C TYR A 370 -40.63 13.97 8.83
N ASN A 371 -41.86 13.43 8.89
CA ASN A 371 -42.66 13.52 10.12
C ASN A 371 -41.99 12.73 11.26
N ILE A 372 -41.45 11.56 10.91
CA ILE A 372 -40.54 10.80 11.77
C ILE A 372 -39.30 10.45 10.94
N GLY A 373 -38.16 11.06 11.28
CA GLY A 373 -36.89 10.83 10.60
C GLY A 373 -36.00 9.92 11.45
N ILE A 374 -35.64 8.76 10.93
CA ILE A 374 -34.74 7.81 11.59
C ILE A 374 -33.38 7.95 10.94
N TYR A 375 -32.32 8.16 11.72
CA TYR A 375 -30.98 8.23 11.17
C TYR A 375 -29.98 7.55 12.08
N PHE A 376 -29.15 6.69 11.51
CA PHE A 376 -28.00 6.10 12.17
C PHE A 376 -26.85 6.00 11.18
N GLU A 377 -25.63 6.23 11.66
CA GLU A 377 -24.41 5.84 10.99
C GLU A 377 -24.05 4.41 11.39
N ALA A 378 -23.39 3.67 10.49
CA ALA A 378 -22.93 2.30 10.75
C ALA A 378 -21.97 2.18 11.96
N ASN A 379 -21.42 3.29 12.46
CA ASN A 379 -20.59 3.34 13.67
C ASN A 379 -21.40 3.34 14.99
N GLY A 380 -22.73 3.36 14.91
CA GLY A 380 -23.61 3.36 16.08
C GLY A 380 -24.11 4.73 16.53
N HIS A 381 -23.72 5.83 15.88
CA HIS A 381 -24.25 7.16 16.20
C HIS A 381 -25.56 7.40 15.45
N GLY A 382 -26.65 7.66 16.16
CA GLY A 382 -27.93 7.98 15.52
C GLY A 382 -29.05 8.24 16.52
N THR A 383 -30.23 8.60 16.01
CA THR A 383 -31.47 8.73 16.82
C THR A 383 -32.69 8.80 15.89
N VAL A 384 -33.87 9.03 16.47
CA VAL A 384 -35.13 9.27 15.76
C VAL A 384 -35.68 10.65 16.12
N LEU A 385 -36.07 11.43 15.12
CA LEU A 385 -36.66 12.75 15.29
C LEU A 385 -38.17 12.70 15.03
N PHE A 386 -38.95 13.37 15.88
CA PHE A 386 -40.38 13.60 15.69
C PHE A 386 -40.60 15.07 15.39
N SER A 387 -41.11 15.37 14.18
CA SER A 387 -41.43 16.75 13.82
C SER A 387 -42.45 17.37 14.79
N GLN A 388 -42.44 18.70 14.95
CA GLN A 388 -43.39 19.37 15.83
C GLN A 388 -44.84 19.06 15.45
N ALA A 389 -45.14 19.03 14.14
CA ALA A 389 -46.45 18.64 13.62
C ALA A 389 -46.84 17.21 14.03
N THR A 390 -45.89 16.27 13.99
CA THR A 390 -46.09 14.89 14.48
C THR A 390 -46.42 14.90 15.97
N GLN A 391 -45.68 15.65 16.78
CA GLN A 391 -45.91 15.71 18.22
C GLN A 391 -47.30 16.30 18.54
N ASP A 392 -47.73 17.34 17.82
CA ASP A 392 -49.07 17.92 17.96
C ASP A 392 -50.17 16.92 17.54
N ILE A 393 -49.97 16.15 16.46
CA ILE A 393 -50.88 15.07 16.05
C ILE A 393 -50.95 14.00 17.14
N LEU A 394 -49.80 13.53 17.63
CA LEU A 394 -49.76 12.50 18.67
C LEU A 394 -50.48 12.95 19.95
N GLN A 395 -50.42 14.23 20.31
CA GLN A 395 -51.11 14.76 21.49
C GLN A 395 -52.63 14.93 21.29
N SER A 396 -53.06 15.39 20.11
CA SER A 396 -54.45 15.73 19.83
C SER A 396 -55.30 14.58 19.27
N TYR A 397 -54.68 13.52 18.73
CA TYR A 397 -55.39 12.43 18.09
C TYR A 397 -56.18 11.57 19.10
N GLU A 398 -57.46 11.33 18.79
CA GLU A 398 -58.35 10.48 19.57
C GLU A 398 -58.49 9.10 18.90
N PRO A 399 -57.98 8.02 19.54
CA PRO A 399 -58.05 6.68 18.98
C PRO A 399 -59.49 6.13 19.05
N SER A 400 -59.92 5.41 18.01
CA SER A 400 -61.27 4.82 17.94
C SER A 400 -61.35 3.40 18.51
N THR A 401 -60.21 2.72 18.69
CA THR A 401 -60.15 1.35 19.21
C THR A 401 -59.11 1.22 20.33
N PRO A 402 -59.23 0.21 21.22
CA PRO A 402 -58.22 -0.05 22.24
C PRO A 402 -56.82 -0.29 21.65
N ALA A 403 -56.72 -1.02 20.54
CA ALA A 403 -55.45 -1.29 19.87
C ALA A 403 -54.79 0.00 19.33
N GLN A 404 -55.58 0.90 18.73
CA GLN A 404 -55.09 2.21 18.31
C GLN A 404 -54.63 3.05 19.50
N SER A 405 -55.36 3.00 20.61
CA SER A 405 -55.02 3.73 21.83
C SER A 405 -53.68 3.26 22.41
N THR A 406 -53.48 1.94 22.51
CA THR A 406 -52.21 1.36 22.95
C THR A 406 -51.06 1.74 22.01
N ALA A 407 -51.24 1.65 20.70
CA ALA A 407 -50.20 2.02 19.72
C ALA A 407 -49.85 3.51 19.79
N LEU A 408 -50.85 4.38 19.96
CA LEU A 408 -50.66 5.82 20.13
C LEU A 408 -49.88 6.13 21.42
N GLU A 409 -50.24 5.50 22.53
CA GLU A 409 -49.51 5.63 23.80
C GLU A 409 -48.06 5.14 23.68
N HIS A 410 -47.81 4.05 22.94
CA HIS A 410 -46.44 3.64 22.66
C HIS A 410 -45.67 4.69 21.87
N LEU A 411 -46.26 5.28 20.81
CA LEU A 411 -45.61 6.38 20.06
C LEU A 411 -45.32 7.60 20.94
N ARG A 412 -46.25 7.97 21.84
CA ARG A 412 -46.05 9.07 22.81
C ARG A 412 -44.89 8.79 23.76
N ASN A 413 -44.81 7.57 24.30
CA ASN A 413 -43.73 7.18 25.21
C ASN A 413 -42.39 7.01 24.47
N LEU A 414 -42.38 6.54 23.22
CA LEU A 414 -41.17 6.52 22.38
C LEU A 414 -40.63 7.94 22.15
N ASN A 415 -41.50 8.91 21.87
CA ASN A 415 -41.11 10.32 21.75
C ASN A 415 -40.45 10.89 23.04
N GLN A 416 -40.76 10.31 24.22
CA GLN A 416 -40.12 10.67 25.49
C GLN A 416 -38.84 9.88 25.77
N LEU A 417 -38.79 8.62 25.35
CA LEU A 417 -37.62 7.74 25.52
C LEU A 417 -36.46 8.15 24.61
N ILE A 418 -36.77 8.52 23.37
CA ILE A 418 -35.76 8.78 22.35
C ILE A 418 -35.18 10.19 22.54
N ASN A 419 -33.84 10.27 22.60
CA ASN A 419 -33.17 11.56 22.66
C ASN A 419 -33.15 12.23 21.28
N GLN A 420 -33.99 13.25 21.10
CA GLN A 420 -34.13 13.98 19.83
C GLN A 420 -33.12 15.11 19.63
N THR A 421 -32.06 15.20 20.45
CA THR A 421 -31.04 16.28 20.35
C THR A 421 -29.81 15.84 19.57
N VAL A 422 -29.27 14.68 19.93
CA VAL A 422 -28.06 14.07 19.38
C VAL A 422 -28.17 12.56 19.58
N GLY A 423 -27.32 11.77 18.92
CA GLY A 423 -27.26 10.33 19.21
C GLY A 423 -26.89 10.07 20.65
N ASP A 424 -27.60 9.14 21.28
CA ASP A 424 -27.55 8.90 22.71
C ASP A 424 -27.56 7.39 22.96
N ALA A 425 -26.38 6.86 23.24
CA ALA A 425 -26.20 5.42 23.32
C ALA A 425 -27.04 4.77 24.43
N LEU A 426 -27.35 5.50 25.52
CA LEU A 426 -28.17 4.99 26.61
C LEU A 426 -29.66 5.04 26.26
N SER A 427 -30.11 6.11 25.62
CA SER A 427 -31.47 6.21 25.07
C SER A 427 -31.72 5.15 23.98
N ASP A 428 -30.77 4.99 23.05
CA ASP A 428 -30.83 4.03 21.96
C ASP A 428 -30.80 2.58 22.48
N MET A 429 -30.03 2.30 23.54
CA MET A 429 -30.02 1.00 24.20
C MET A 429 -31.40 0.66 24.76
N LEU A 430 -32.02 1.60 25.48
CA LEU A 430 -33.37 1.41 26.00
C LEU A 430 -34.39 1.25 24.87
N LEU A 431 -34.23 1.99 23.77
CA LEU A 431 -35.07 1.86 22.58
C LEU A 431 -34.95 0.46 21.96
N VAL A 432 -33.74 -0.05 21.78
CA VAL A 432 -33.50 -1.41 21.26
C VAL A 432 -34.15 -2.44 22.18
N GLU A 433 -33.93 -2.37 23.49
CA GLU A 433 -34.53 -3.33 24.44
C GLU A 433 -36.07 -3.25 24.46
N VAL A 434 -36.67 -2.07 24.27
CA VAL A 434 -38.12 -1.95 24.05
C VAL A 434 -38.55 -2.71 22.81
N VAL A 435 -37.88 -2.52 21.67
CA VAL A 435 -38.28 -3.19 20.43
C VAL A 435 -38.13 -4.70 20.56
N LEU A 436 -37.01 -5.19 21.11
CA LEU A 436 -36.76 -6.61 21.32
C LEU A 436 -37.82 -7.24 22.23
N ALA A 437 -38.20 -6.56 23.32
CA ALA A 437 -39.25 -7.04 24.23
C ALA A 437 -40.64 -7.09 23.58
N HIS A 438 -40.98 -6.15 22.69
CA HIS A 438 -42.26 -6.17 21.96
C HIS A 438 -42.28 -7.21 20.84
N LYS A 439 -41.14 -7.47 20.21
CA LYS A 439 -41.00 -8.43 19.12
C LYS A 439 -40.71 -9.86 19.60
N ALA A 440 -40.36 -10.01 20.87
CA ALA A 440 -39.80 -11.24 21.44
C ALA A 440 -38.58 -11.74 20.63
N TYR A 441 -37.75 -10.81 20.16
CA TYR A 441 -36.57 -11.13 19.37
C TYR A 441 -35.34 -11.39 20.24
N SER A 442 -34.68 -12.50 19.96
CA SER A 442 -33.29 -12.78 20.29
C SER A 442 -32.33 -12.00 19.38
N GLY A 443 -31.03 -12.03 19.71
CA GLY A 443 -29.99 -11.46 18.84
C GLY A 443 -30.02 -12.07 17.43
N THR A 444 -30.25 -13.39 17.32
CA THR A 444 -30.34 -14.11 16.06
C THR A 444 -31.55 -13.68 15.22
N GLU A 445 -32.72 -13.50 15.83
CA GLU A 445 -33.93 -13.06 15.12
C GLU A 445 -33.79 -11.63 14.63
N TRP A 446 -33.22 -10.74 15.45
CA TRP A 446 -32.88 -9.39 15.00
C TRP A 446 -31.86 -9.42 13.84
N ASP A 447 -30.80 -10.21 13.94
CA ASP A 447 -29.80 -10.31 12.88
C ASP A 447 -30.41 -10.80 11.56
N SER A 448 -31.39 -11.70 11.63
CA SER A 448 -32.07 -12.29 10.46
C SER A 448 -32.94 -11.32 9.65
N LEU A 449 -33.19 -10.09 10.12
CA LEU A 449 -33.97 -9.09 9.38
C LEU A 449 -33.43 -8.87 7.95
N TYR A 450 -32.11 -8.87 7.80
CA TYR A 450 -31.41 -8.89 6.53
C TYR A 450 -29.96 -9.37 6.72
N VAL A 451 -29.36 -9.89 5.66
CA VAL A 451 -27.95 -10.32 5.70
C VAL A 451 -27.06 -9.19 5.18
N ASP A 452 -26.05 -8.81 5.96
CA ASP A 452 -25.03 -7.86 5.52
C ASP A 452 -24.22 -8.45 4.37
N LEU A 453 -23.95 -7.64 3.35
CA LEU A 453 -22.89 -7.95 2.40
C LEU A 453 -21.55 -7.98 3.14
N PRO A 454 -20.69 -8.98 2.90
CA PRO A 454 -19.32 -8.94 3.37
C PRO A 454 -18.67 -7.61 2.99
N ASN A 455 -18.11 -6.91 3.99
CA ASN A 455 -17.56 -5.57 3.85
C ASN A 455 -16.27 -5.38 4.66
N ARG A 456 -15.43 -4.45 4.22
CA ARG A 456 -14.13 -4.14 4.81
C ARG A 456 -13.91 -2.62 4.78
N LEU A 457 -13.43 -2.09 5.91
CA LEU A 457 -13.01 -0.70 6.05
C LEU A 457 -11.50 -0.66 6.31
N VAL A 458 -10.77 0.08 5.48
CA VAL A 458 -9.31 0.22 5.57
C VAL A 458 -8.95 1.70 5.73
N LYS A 459 -7.96 1.96 6.58
CA LYS A 459 -7.36 3.28 6.78
C LYS A 459 -6.08 3.37 5.94
N VAL A 460 -5.95 4.43 5.15
CA VAL A 460 -4.78 4.69 4.30
C VAL A 460 -4.17 6.03 4.69
N VAL A 461 -2.89 6.01 5.07
CA VAL A 461 -2.11 7.23 5.32
C VAL A 461 -1.63 7.76 3.97
N VAL A 462 -1.83 9.05 3.73
CA VAL A 462 -1.52 9.75 2.47
C VAL A 462 -0.73 11.02 2.78
N ALA A 463 0.02 11.57 1.83
CA ALA A 463 0.81 12.80 2.05
C ALA A 463 -0.06 14.01 2.42
N ASP A 464 -1.17 14.22 1.71
CA ASP A 464 -2.15 15.27 2.03
C ASP A 464 -3.56 14.74 1.83
N ARG A 465 -4.33 14.61 2.91
CA ARG A 465 -5.74 14.20 2.80
C ARG A 465 -6.63 15.26 2.16
N ASN A 466 -6.23 16.53 2.13
CA ASN A 466 -7.08 17.63 1.63
C ASN A 466 -7.17 17.66 0.10
N GLN A 467 -6.32 16.92 -0.60
CA GLN A 467 -6.44 16.72 -2.04
C GLN A 467 -7.67 15.88 -2.42
N PHE A 468 -8.19 15.09 -1.48
CA PHE A 468 -9.36 14.25 -1.70
C PHE A 468 -10.62 15.09 -1.54
N LYS A 469 -11.25 15.45 -2.66
CA LYS A 469 -12.54 16.15 -2.68
C LYS A 469 -13.60 15.20 -3.20
N THR A 470 -14.74 15.15 -2.53
CA THR A 470 -15.82 14.21 -2.84
C THR A 470 -17.10 14.94 -3.25
N GLU A 471 -17.96 14.22 -3.96
CA GLU A 471 -19.32 14.61 -4.31
C GLU A 471 -20.31 13.47 -4.04
N ASP A 472 -21.59 13.68 -4.35
CA ASP A 472 -22.63 12.65 -4.28
C ASP A 472 -22.70 11.92 -2.91
N ALA A 473 -22.90 12.69 -1.83
CA ALA A 473 -22.90 12.18 -0.45
C ALA A 473 -21.59 11.43 -0.09
N GLU A 474 -20.47 11.95 -0.58
CA GLU A 474 -19.11 11.40 -0.41
C GLU A 474 -18.88 10.02 -1.04
N ARG A 475 -19.75 9.58 -1.96
CA ARG A 475 -19.63 8.29 -2.64
C ARG A 475 -18.68 8.32 -3.84
N ARG A 476 -18.35 9.51 -4.32
CA ARG A 476 -17.50 9.72 -5.50
C ARG A 476 -16.42 10.75 -5.23
N LEU A 477 -15.21 10.50 -5.70
CA LEU A 477 -14.12 11.45 -5.73
C LEU A 477 -14.21 12.35 -6.97
N VAL A 478 -14.05 13.65 -6.75
CA VAL A 478 -13.83 14.69 -7.76
C VAL A 478 -12.33 14.94 -7.94
N SER A 479 -11.57 14.82 -6.84
CA SER A 479 -10.12 15.01 -6.81
C SER A 479 -9.50 13.96 -5.90
N PRO A 480 -8.32 13.38 -6.24
CA PRO A 480 -7.55 13.58 -7.47
C PRO A 480 -8.28 13.12 -8.75
N ALA A 481 -8.03 13.81 -9.86
CA ALA A 481 -8.65 13.48 -11.14
C ALA A 481 -8.23 12.08 -11.61
N GLY A 482 -9.15 11.35 -12.26
CA GLY A 482 -8.93 9.99 -12.76
C GLY A 482 -8.96 8.88 -11.70
N LEU A 483 -8.73 9.17 -10.42
CA LEU A 483 -8.75 8.16 -9.35
C LEU A 483 -10.12 7.48 -9.21
N GLN A 484 -11.21 8.26 -9.32
CA GLN A 484 -12.58 7.70 -9.26
C GLN A 484 -12.87 6.73 -10.42
N ASP A 485 -12.32 6.98 -11.60
CA ASP A 485 -12.54 6.11 -12.76
C ASP A 485 -11.82 4.78 -12.58
N LYS A 486 -10.58 4.81 -12.07
CA LYS A 486 -9.82 3.61 -11.68
C LYS A 486 -10.56 2.79 -10.60
N ILE A 487 -11.11 3.45 -9.57
CA ILE A 487 -11.94 2.78 -8.55
C ILE A 487 -13.18 2.15 -9.19
N THR A 488 -13.86 2.88 -10.08
CA THR A 488 -15.06 2.39 -10.77
C THR A 488 -14.76 1.16 -11.64
N GLU A 489 -13.60 1.14 -12.32
CA GLU A 489 -13.16 -0.01 -13.11
C GLU A 489 -12.85 -1.23 -12.23
N LEU A 490 -12.19 -1.02 -11.09
CA LEU A 490 -11.91 -2.10 -10.12
C LEU A 490 -13.20 -2.70 -9.58
N VAL A 491 -14.14 -1.86 -9.14
CA VAL A 491 -15.42 -2.28 -8.56
C VAL A 491 -16.23 -3.15 -9.53
N ARG A 492 -16.24 -2.83 -10.83
CA ARG A 492 -16.96 -3.59 -11.87
C ARG A 492 -16.53 -5.05 -12.02
N ARG A 493 -15.35 -5.41 -11.51
CA ARG A 493 -14.80 -6.79 -11.57
C ARG A 493 -15.39 -7.70 -10.49
N TYR A 494 -16.07 -7.14 -9.49
CA TYR A 494 -16.60 -7.88 -8.35
C TYR A 494 -18.14 -7.87 -8.38
N GLU A 495 -18.74 -9.05 -8.21
CA GLU A 495 -20.18 -9.18 -8.11
C GLU A 495 -20.70 -8.53 -6.82
N GLY A 496 -21.75 -7.72 -6.93
CA GLY A 496 -22.24 -6.92 -5.80
C GLY A 496 -21.23 -5.90 -5.27
N GLY A 497 -20.15 -5.64 -6.02
CA GLY A 497 -19.06 -4.77 -5.62
C GLY A 497 -19.51 -3.33 -5.45
N ARG A 498 -19.16 -2.72 -4.31
CA ARG A 498 -19.24 -1.27 -4.10
C ARG A 498 -18.04 -0.83 -3.27
N SER A 499 -17.36 0.21 -3.71
CA SER A 499 -16.26 0.81 -2.96
C SER A 499 -16.23 2.33 -3.16
N PHE A 500 -15.82 3.06 -2.12
CA PHE A 500 -15.62 4.49 -2.17
C PHE A 500 -14.49 4.91 -1.23
N VAL A 501 -13.98 6.12 -1.47
CA VAL A 501 -12.81 6.68 -0.81
C VAL A 501 -13.13 8.09 -0.36
N ARG A 502 -12.81 8.43 0.90
CA ARG A 502 -13.01 9.79 1.42
C ARG A 502 -11.97 10.18 2.48
N PRO A 503 -11.62 11.47 2.62
CA PRO A 503 -10.73 11.92 3.69
C PRO A 503 -11.43 11.76 5.06
N SER A 504 -10.70 11.31 6.06
CA SER A 504 -11.19 11.31 7.44
C SER A 504 -11.31 12.75 7.95
N GLY A 505 -12.38 13.03 8.70
CA GLY A 505 -12.61 14.35 9.32
C GLY A 505 -12.00 14.48 10.72
N THR A 506 -11.56 13.37 11.31
CA THR A 506 -11.08 13.27 12.70
C THR A 506 -9.63 12.83 12.81
N GLU A 507 -9.05 12.34 11.71
CA GLU A 507 -7.71 11.79 11.65
C GLU A 507 -7.06 12.19 10.33
N ASP A 508 -5.73 12.24 10.28
CA ASP A 508 -5.00 12.64 9.07
C ASP A 508 -4.78 11.47 8.11
N VAL A 509 -5.88 10.91 7.61
CA VAL A 509 -5.91 9.71 6.76
C VAL A 509 -7.09 9.75 5.80
N VAL A 510 -7.07 8.84 4.83
CA VAL A 510 -8.18 8.53 3.94
C VAL A 510 -8.79 7.19 4.33
N ARG A 511 -10.11 7.07 4.26
CA ARG A 511 -10.84 5.82 4.51
C ARG A 511 -11.26 5.21 3.19
N VAL A 512 -11.03 3.91 3.07
CA VAL A 512 -11.45 3.08 1.93
C VAL A 512 -12.46 2.06 2.44
N TYR A 513 -13.68 2.14 1.94
CA TYR A 513 -14.72 1.15 2.21
C TYR A 513 -14.92 0.28 0.98
N ALA A 514 -15.09 -1.02 1.18
CA ALA A 514 -15.59 -1.91 0.13
C ALA A 514 -16.55 -2.97 0.67
N GLU A 515 -17.51 -3.37 -0.16
CA GLU A 515 -18.40 -4.51 0.04
C GLU A 515 -18.52 -5.30 -1.27
N ALA A 516 -18.81 -6.60 -1.17
CA ALA A 516 -19.03 -7.50 -2.31
C ALA A 516 -19.91 -8.69 -1.89
N SER A 517 -20.30 -9.54 -2.84
CA SER A 517 -21.15 -10.72 -2.58
C SER A 517 -20.50 -11.74 -1.64
N ILE A 518 -19.18 -11.86 -1.61
CA ILE A 518 -18.44 -12.80 -0.73
C ILE A 518 -17.27 -12.12 -0.02
N ARG A 519 -16.91 -12.64 1.17
CA ARG A 519 -15.85 -12.08 2.04
C ARG A 519 -14.52 -11.87 1.33
N ALA A 520 -14.04 -12.89 0.61
CA ALA A 520 -12.77 -12.82 -0.10
C ALA A 520 -12.73 -11.67 -1.12
N GLN A 521 -13.82 -11.45 -1.85
CA GLN A 521 -13.92 -10.38 -2.85
C GLN A 521 -14.00 -8.99 -2.20
N ALA A 522 -14.72 -8.86 -1.08
CA ALA A 522 -14.82 -7.59 -0.36
C ALA A 522 -13.47 -7.17 0.21
N ASP A 523 -12.74 -8.12 0.79
CA ASP A 523 -11.40 -7.90 1.33
C ASP A 523 -10.43 -7.54 0.19
N GLU A 524 -10.43 -8.31 -0.91
CA GLU A 524 -9.59 -8.03 -2.09
C GLU A 524 -9.87 -6.65 -2.68
N LEU A 525 -11.14 -6.29 -2.89
CA LEU A 525 -11.54 -4.99 -3.42
C LEU A 525 -11.08 -3.85 -2.51
N ALA A 526 -11.26 -3.97 -1.19
CA ALA A 526 -10.81 -2.96 -0.23
C ALA A 526 -9.29 -2.76 -0.30
N PHE A 527 -8.52 -3.84 -0.34
CA PHE A 527 -7.06 -3.76 -0.37
C PHE A 527 -6.53 -3.25 -1.72
N ARG A 528 -7.15 -3.63 -2.85
CA ARG A 528 -6.78 -3.08 -4.17
C ARG A 528 -7.06 -1.58 -4.25
N VAL A 529 -8.21 -1.13 -3.76
CA VAL A 529 -8.54 0.30 -3.72
C VAL A 529 -7.62 1.03 -2.75
N ALA A 530 -7.29 0.45 -1.59
CA ALA A 530 -6.34 1.04 -0.65
C ALA A 530 -4.93 1.17 -1.23
N GLY A 531 -4.44 0.15 -1.94
CA GLY A 531 -3.17 0.19 -2.67
C GLY A 531 -3.18 1.27 -3.74
N LEU A 532 -4.26 1.34 -4.54
CA LEU A 532 -4.42 2.38 -5.56
C LEU A 532 -4.40 3.80 -4.97
N VAL A 533 -5.13 4.02 -3.87
CA VAL A 533 -5.13 5.32 -3.17
C VAL A 533 -3.74 5.65 -2.65
N TYR A 534 -3.04 4.67 -2.08
CA TYR A 534 -1.70 4.87 -1.55
C TYR A 534 -0.67 5.20 -2.65
N ASP A 535 -0.66 4.42 -3.72
CA ASP A 535 0.31 4.51 -4.83
C ASP A 535 0.16 5.83 -5.61
N GLU A 536 -1.08 6.33 -5.79
CA GLU A 536 -1.36 7.55 -6.57
C GLU A 536 -1.23 8.85 -5.75
N CYS A 537 -1.15 8.76 -4.43
CA CYS A 537 -1.29 9.92 -3.52
C CYS A 537 -0.14 10.06 -2.52
N GLY A 538 1.01 9.46 -2.80
CA GLY A 538 2.25 9.66 -2.04
C GLY A 538 2.16 9.21 -0.58
N GLY A 539 1.60 8.03 -0.32
CA GLY A 539 1.58 7.49 1.05
C GLY A 539 3.00 7.28 1.61
N ASN A 540 3.19 7.48 2.92
CA ASN A 540 4.49 7.27 3.58
C ASN A 540 4.88 5.77 3.51
N PRO A 541 6.05 5.40 2.96
CA PRO A 541 6.56 4.02 2.89
C PRO A 541 6.41 3.25 4.20
N ALA A 542 6.69 3.90 5.34
CA ALA A 542 6.65 3.32 6.70
C ALA A 542 5.27 2.84 7.18
N THR A 543 4.22 3.28 6.50
CA THR A 543 2.82 3.10 6.91
C THR A 543 1.98 2.35 5.88
N ARG A 544 2.63 1.75 4.88
CA ARG A 544 1.93 0.84 3.95
C ARG A 544 1.24 -0.27 4.76
N PRO A 545 -0.01 -0.64 4.45
CA PRO A 545 -0.72 -1.70 5.18
C PRO A 545 0.15 -2.96 5.34
N LYS A 546 0.44 -3.32 6.60
CA LYS A 546 1.47 -4.28 7.02
C LYS A 546 1.13 -5.74 6.71
N GLU A 547 -0.06 -6.00 6.17
CA GLU A 547 -0.56 -7.35 5.95
C GLU A 547 0.08 -8.03 4.74
N PHE A 548 1.39 -7.87 4.44
CA PHE A 548 1.90 -8.37 3.17
C PHE A 548 3.37 -8.86 3.19
N ILE A 549 3.62 -10.17 2.98
CA ILE A 549 4.64 -10.74 2.03
C ILE A 549 4.53 -12.29 1.86
N ILE A 550 4.65 -13.17 2.89
CA ILE A 550 4.47 -14.65 2.71
C ILE A 550 3.02 -15.12 2.94
N ILE A 551 2.34 -14.55 3.95
CA ILE A 551 0.94 -14.84 4.25
C ILE A 551 0.02 -14.48 3.06
N ASN A 552 0.36 -13.46 2.27
CA ASN A 552 -0.38 -13.14 1.05
C ASN A 552 -0.35 -14.24 0.02
N GLN A 553 0.80 -14.87 -0.19
CA GLN A 553 0.91 -15.92 -1.20
C GLN A 553 0.10 -17.14 -0.76
N ALA A 554 -0.14 -17.31 0.54
CA ALA A 554 -1.04 -18.32 1.08
C ALA A 554 -2.53 -17.98 0.86
N PHE A 555 -2.91 -16.70 0.77
CA PHE A 555 -4.28 -16.25 0.50
C PHE A 555 -4.59 -16.00 -0.98
N ASP A 556 -3.59 -15.57 -1.74
CA ASP A 556 -3.61 -15.11 -3.13
C ASP A 556 -2.32 -15.58 -3.82
N SER A 557 -2.24 -16.87 -4.12
CA SER A 557 -1.16 -17.44 -4.94
C SER A 557 -1.34 -17.01 -6.40
N ARG A 558 -0.50 -16.08 -6.88
CA ARG A 558 -0.70 -15.40 -8.17
C ARG A 558 -0.26 -16.26 -9.37
N LEU A 559 0.71 -17.13 -9.15
CA LEU A 559 1.29 -18.04 -10.14
C LEU A 559 0.84 -19.49 -9.93
N ARG A 560 -0.16 -19.73 -9.07
CA ARG A 560 -0.77 -21.07 -8.91
C ARG A 560 -1.44 -21.52 -10.21
N LEU A 561 -1.12 -22.74 -10.64
CA LEU A 561 -1.66 -23.35 -11.86
C LEU A 561 -3.16 -23.66 -11.74
N ASP A 562 -3.64 -24.15 -10.58
CA ASP A 562 -5.07 -24.38 -10.33
C ASP A 562 -5.75 -23.14 -9.71
N ARG A 563 -6.46 -22.38 -10.54
CA ARG A 563 -7.15 -21.13 -10.14
C ARG A 563 -8.50 -21.33 -9.44
N ARG A 564 -8.98 -22.58 -9.30
CA ARG A 564 -10.31 -22.87 -8.70
C ARG A 564 -10.34 -22.73 -7.18
N ARG A 565 -9.18 -22.79 -6.53
CA ARG A 565 -9.00 -22.56 -5.08
C ARG A 565 -7.76 -21.68 -4.89
N PRO A 566 -7.88 -20.34 -4.80
CA PRO A 566 -6.72 -19.45 -4.74
C PRO A 566 -5.98 -19.47 -3.38
N MET A 567 -6.57 -20.12 -2.38
CA MET A 567 -6.09 -20.15 -1.00
C MET A 567 -5.39 -21.48 -0.67
N ASN A 568 -4.24 -21.39 0.01
CA ASN A 568 -3.44 -22.50 0.55
C ASN A 568 -3.61 -22.56 2.07
N GLY A 569 -4.75 -23.10 2.53
CA GLY A 569 -5.14 -23.10 3.95
C GLY A 569 -4.98 -24.43 4.69
N ASP A 570 -4.42 -25.46 4.05
CA ASP A 570 -4.48 -26.83 4.56
C ASP A 570 -3.29 -27.22 5.45
N GLY A 571 -2.65 -26.20 6.03
CA GLY A 571 -1.50 -26.32 6.90
C GLY A 571 -0.25 -25.65 6.34
N PHE A 572 0.79 -25.62 7.16
CA PHE A 572 2.12 -25.13 6.81
C PHE A 572 3.17 -25.87 7.65
N GLY A 573 4.42 -25.71 7.26
CA GLY A 573 5.54 -26.01 8.14
C GLY A 573 6.76 -25.19 7.82
N VAL A 574 7.58 -25.03 8.85
CA VAL A 574 8.87 -24.37 8.80
C VAL A 574 9.91 -25.27 9.45
N GLY A 575 11.05 -25.41 8.79
CA GLY A 575 12.18 -26.19 9.28
C GLY A 575 13.46 -25.37 9.19
N TRP A 576 14.33 -25.48 10.19
CA TRP A 576 15.58 -24.72 10.25
C TRP A 576 16.69 -25.49 10.96
N TYR A 577 17.93 -25.14 10.67
CA TYR A 577 19.11 -25.66 11.38
C TYR A 577 19.62 -24.67 12.42
N ASP A 578 20.28 -25.16 13.46
CA ASP A 578 20.90 -24.30 14.45
C ASP A 578 22.06 -23.50 13.87
N SER A 579 22.20 -22.24 14.29
CA SER A 579 23.30 -21.37 13.87
C SER A 579 24.65 -21.79 14.47
N VAL A 580 24.62 -22.54 15.57
CA VAL A 580 25.80 -23.07 16.26
C VAL A 580 25.57 -24.55 16.51
N PHE A 581 26.49 -25.39 16.05
CA PHE A 581 26.40 -26.83 16.26
C PHE A 581 26.59 -27.16 17.74
N ASP A 582 25.57 -27.80 18.33
CA ASP A 582 25.62 -28.36 19.67
C ASP A 582 25.72 -29.89 19.59
N GLU A 583 26.78 -30.45 20.19
CA GLU A 583 27.05 -31.89 20.15
C GLU A 583 25.98 -32.69 20.93
N GLU A 584 25.31 -32.09 21.91
CA GLU A 584 24.24 -32.74 22.68
C GLU A 584 22.91 -32.80 21.92
N LEU A 585 22.62 -31.79 21.09
CA LEU A 585 21.38 -31.70 20.30
C LEU A 585 21.47 -32.47 18.97
N GLY A 586 22.70 -32.69 18.46
CA GLY A 586 22.95 -33.42 17.23
C GLY A 586 22.67 -32.62 15.96
N PRO A 587 22.87 -33.20 14.76
CA PRO A 587 22.81 -32.48 13.48
C PRO A 587 21.40 -32.35 12.89
N GLN A 588 20.35 -32.74 13.62
CA GLN A 588 19.00 -32.78 13.07
C GLN A 588 18.38 -31.37 12.99
N PRO A 589 17.58 -31.06 11.95
CA PRO A 589 16.87 -29.80 11.85
C PRO A 589 15.71 -29.73 12.87
N CYS A 590 15.39 -28.53 13.31
CA CYS A 590 14.17 -28.27 14.07
C CYS A 590 12.99 -28.08 13.10
N ILE A 591 11.87 -28.73 13.37
CA ILE A 591 10.67 -28.70 12.53
C ILE A 591 9.47 -28.24 13.34
N PHE A 592 8.74 -27.26 12.80
CA PHE A 592 7.44 -26.85 13.30
C PHE A 592 6.41 -26.91 12.17
N THR A 593 5.45 -27.83 12.30
CA THR A 593 4.34 -27.99 11.36
C THR A 593 3.00 -27.71 12.05
N SER A 594 2.01 -27.29 11.28
CA SER A 594 0.63 -27.14 11.74
C SER A 594 -0.35 -27.44 10.62
N VAL A 595 -1.47 -28.06 10.97
CA VAL A 595 -2.65 -28.20 10.09
C VAL A 595 -3.48 -26.92 10.04
N THR A 596 -3.20 -25.94 10.90
CA THR A 596 -3.85 -24.62 10.85
C THR A 596 -3.26 -23.77 9.74
N PRO A 597 -4.03 -22.87 9.12
CA PRO A 597 -3.47 -21.95 8.13
C PRO A 597 -2.37 -21.05 8.73
N ALA A 598 -1.32 -20.78 7.95
CA ALA A 598 -0.16 -20.02 8.40
C ALA A 598 -0.52 -18.63 8.96
N TRP A 599 -1.51 -17.97 8.37
CA TRP A 599 -1.98 -16.64 8.78
C TRP A 599 -2.73 -16.61 10.12
N ASN A 600 -3.19 -17.77 10.59
CA ASN A 600 -3.96 -17.89 11.82
C ASN A 600 -3.15 -18.54 12.96
N ASN A 601 -1.84 -18.71 12.77
CA ASN A 601 -0.98 -19.39 13.74
C ASN A 601 -0.09 -18.40 14.50
N ILE A 602 -0.51 -18.04 15.71
CA ILE A 602 0.21 -17.09 16.58
C ILE A 602 1.61 -17.61 16.96
N ASN A 603 1.79 -18.93 17.05
CA ASN A 603 3.09 -19.51 17.38
C ASN A 603 4.09 -19.31 16.25
N LEU A 604 3.66 -19.39 14.98
CA LEU A 604 4.51 -19.07 13.84
C LEU A 604 5.05 -17.64 13.93
N THR A 605 4.19 -16.66 14.25
CA THR A 605 4.61 -15.26 14.43
C THR A 605 5.64 -15.12 15.55
N ARG A 606 5.38 -15.72 16.71
CA ARG A 606 6.28 -15.66 17.88
C ARG A 606 7.64 -16.33 17.61
N LEU A 607 7.63 -17.43 16.87
CA LEU A 607 8.83 -18.17 16.48
C LEU A 607 9.67 -17.36 15.47
N ALA A 608 9.02 -16.78 14.45
CA ALA A 608 9.70 -15.98 13.42
C ALA A 608 10.43 -14.75 13.99
N GLU A 609 9.93 -14.14 15.07
CA GLU A 609 10.58 -12.99 15.73
C GLU A 609 11.88 -13.35 16.47
N LYS A 610 12.10 -14.63 16.79
CA LYS A 610 13.18 -15.07 17.68
C LYS A 610 14.18 -16.00 17.02
N ILE A 611 13.81 -16.71 15.98
CA ILE A 611 14.68 -17.68 15.32
C ILE A 611 15.60 -16.98 14.30
N LYS A 612 16.90 -17.26 14.43
CA LYS A 612 17.91 -16.95 13.43
C LYS A 612 18.57 -18.26 13.01
N SER A 613 18.64 -18.51 11.71
CA SER A 613 19.20 -19.74 11.17
C SER A 613 19.95 -19.47 9.87
N PRO A 614 21.04 -20.21 9.59
CA PRO A 614 21.74 -20.13 8.31
C PRO A 614 20.90 -20.69 7.14
N LEU A 615 19.91 -21.56 7.42
CA LEU A 615 19.09 -22.18 6.39
C LEU A 615 17.69 -22.49 6.92
N VAL A 616 16.67 -21.96 6.23
CA VAL A 616 15.27 -22.14 6.56
C VAL A 616 14.49 -22.66 5.36
N PHE A 617 13.69 -23.71 5.56
CA PHE A 617 12.67 -24.15 4.63
C PHE A 617 11.29 -23.74 5.15
N GLY A 618 10.46 -23.17 4.29
CA GLY A 618 9.07 -22.85 4.59
C GLY A 618 8.16 -23.42 3.51
N HIS A 619 7.11 -24.13 3.92
CA HIS A 619 6.14 -24.73 3.02
C HIS A 619 4.72 -24.38 3.49
N VAL A 620 3.87 -23.97 2.54
CA VAL A 620 2.45 -23.73 2.77
C VAL A 620 1.68 -24.73 1.93
N ARG A 621 0.77 -25.48 2.57
CA ARG A 621 0.09 -26.62 1.98
C ARG A 621 -1.25 -26.23 1.37
N ALA A 622 -1.46 -26.70 0.13
CA ALA A 622 -2.76 -26.86 -0.48
C ALA A 622 -2.94 -28.34 -0.82
N THR A 623 -3.95 -29.00 -0.25
CA THR A 623 -4.10 -30.46 -0.32
C THR A 623 -4.37 -30.92 -1.74
N THR A 624 -3.43 -31.65 -2.32
CA THR A 624 -3.56 -32.39 -3.59
C THR A 624 -3.90 -33.86 -3.34
N ALA A 625 -3.32 -34.46 -2.28
CA ALA A 625 -3.58 -35.81 -1.81
C ALA A 625 -3.38 -35.93 -0.28
N GLY A 626 -3.92 -37.00 0.32
CA GLY A 626 -3.78 -37.31 1.75
C GLY A 626 -4.75 -36.57 2.66
N SER A 627 -4.82 -36.99 3.94
CA SER A 627 -5.69 -36.38 4.95
C SER A 627 -5.05 -35.13 5.58
N LEU A 628 -5.88 -34.31 6.24
CA LEU A 628 -5.44 -33.18 7.07
C LEU A 628 -4.83 -33.72 8.38
N SER A 629 -3.58 -34.17 8.31
CA SER A 629 -2.76 -34.57 9.46
C SER A 629 -1.47 -33.76 9.51
N LEU A 630 -0.90 -33.63 10.70
CA LEU A 630 0.43 -33.07 10.92
C LEU A 630 1.50 -33.87 10.18
N ASP A 631 1.36 -35.21 10.14
CA ASP A 631 2.29 -36.11 9.46
C ASP A 631 2.37 -35.89 7.94
N ASN A 632 1.40 -35.17 7.38
CA ASN A 632 1.33 -34.85 5.95
C ASN A 632 1.81 -33.42 5.63
N CYS A 633 2.32 -32.68 6.63
CA CYS A 633 2.81 -31.31 6.45
C CYS A 633 4.33 -31.31 6.25
N HIS A 634 4.80 -30.67 5.18
CA HIS A 634 6.23 -30.46 4.93
C HIS A 634 6.81 -29.39 5.87
N PRO A 635 8.14 -29.35 6.09
CA PRO A 635 9.16 -30.26 5.58
C PRO A 635 9.19 -31.63 6.28
N PHE A 636 9.47 -32.70 5.53
CA PHE A 636 9.77 -34.03 6.07
C PHE A 636 11.24 -34.14 6.48
N VAL A 637 11.54 -35.00 7.45
CA VAL A 637 12.89 -35.18 8.01
C VAL A 637 13.35 -36.63 8.03
N HIS A 638 14.62 -36.85 7.71
CA HIS A 638 15.34 -38.10 7.98
C HIS A 638 16.80 -37.79 8.31
N GLY A 639 17.19 -38.03 9.57
CA GLY A 639 18.53 -37.67 10.05
C GLY A 639 18.79 -36.17 9.88
N LYS A 640 19.85 -35.81 9.13
CA LYS A 640 20.19 -34.42 8.83
C LYS A 640 19.38 -33.82 7.68
N LEU A 641 18.61 -34.63 6.93
CA LEU A 641 17.96 -34.18 5.69
C LEU A 641 16.57 -33.59 5.94
N MET A 642 16.26 -32.44 5.33
CA MET A 642 14.90 -31.92 5.15
C MET A 642 14.45 -32.03 3.70
N PHE A 643 13.18 -32.37 3.47
CA PHE A 643 12.59 -32.48 2.13
C PHE A 643 11.22 -31.79 2.04
N MET A 644 10.97 -31.09 0.95
CA MET A 644 9.67 -30.49 0.62
C MET A 644 9.34 -30.66 -0.86
N HIS A 645 8.04 -30.68 -1.16
CA HIS A 645 7.52 -30.85 -2.51
C HIS A 645 6.45 -29.78 -2.81
N ASN A 646 6.62 -29.08 -3.93
CA ASN A 646 5.62 -28.17 -4.49
C ASN A 646 5.07 -28.73 -5.81
N GLY A 647 4.01 -29.52 -5.72
CA GLY A 647 3.47 -30.23 -6.87
C GLY A 647 2.67 -31.46 -6.44
N GLY A 648 2.55 -32.41 -7.35
CA GLY A 648 1.83 -33.66 -7.14
C GLY A 648 2.25 -34.69 -8.17
N ILE A 649 2.32 -35.95 -7.72
CA ILE A 649 2.53 -37.11 -8.59
C ILE A 649 1.16 -37.55 -9.09
N ALA A 650 0.98 -37.54 -10.41
CA ALA A 650 -0.29 -37.83 -11.04
C ALA A 650 -0.69 -39.31 -10.86
N GLN A 651 -1.98 -39.56 -10.60
CA GLN A 651 -2.56 -40.90 -10.40
C GLN A 651 -1.76 -41.77 -9.41
N TRP A 652 -1.38 -41.17 -8.29
CA TRP A 652 -0.53 -41.77 -7.26
C TRP A 652 -0.99 -43.16 -6.80
N GLU A 653 -2.30 -43.41 -6.76
CA GLU A 653 -2.90 -44.70 -6.41
C GLU A 653 -2.43 -45.87 -7.29
N HIS A 654 -2.07 -45.62 -8.55
CA HIS A 654 -1.55 -46.63 -9.47
C HIS A 654 -0.05 -46.87 -9.30
N ILE A 655 0.70 -45.85 -8.88
CA ILE A 655 2.16 -45.89 -8.71
C ILE A 655 2.55 -46.45 -7.33
N LYS A 656 1.79 -46.10 -6.29
CA LYS A 656 2.12 -46.34 -4.88
C LYS A 656 2.59 -47.76 -4.58
N ARG A 657 1.87 -48.77 -5.06
CA ARG A 657 2.17 -50.18 -4.77
C ARG A 657 3.49 -50.65 -5.40
N MET A 658 3.80 -50.15 -6.59
CA MET A 658 5.05 -50.49 -7.29
C MET A 658 6.24 -49.89 -6.56
N LEU A 659 6.14 -48.61 -6.20
CA LEU A 659 7.17 -47.92 -5.42
C LEU A 659 7.41 -48.61 -4.08
N GLN A 660 6.35 -48.96 -3.33
CA GLN A 660 6.46 -49.65 -2.05
C GLN A 660 7.21 -50.98 -2.12
N LYS A 661 7.03 -51.73 -3.21
CA LYS A 661 7.68 -53.03 -3.42
C LYS A 661 9.19 -52.89 -3.61
N ASP A 662 9.62 -51.79 -4.22
CA ASP A 662 11.02 -51.57 -4.62
C ASP A 662 11.82 -50.79 -3.56
N LEU A 663 11.18 -50.33 -2.47
CA LEU A 663 11.84 -49.64 -1.37
C LEU A 663 12.54 -50.61 -0.41
N PRO A 664 13.77 -50.31 0.04
CA PRO A 664 14.40 -51.02 1.15
C PRO A 664 13.72 -50.69 2.48
N ASP A 665 13.80 -51.61 3.45
CA ASP A 665 13.13 -51.51 4.76
C ASP A 665 13.38 -50.17 5.48
N VAL A 666 14.59 -49.62 5.39
CA VAL A 666 14.96 -48.34 6.03
C VAL A 666 14.13 -47.18 5.47
N ALA A 667 13.92 -47.13 4.15
CA ALA A 667 13.13 -46.11 3.49
C ALA A 667 11.62 -46.38 3.60
N PHE A 668 11.21 -47.65 3.65
CA PHE A 668 9.80 -47.99 3.82
C PHE A 668 9.29 -47.63 5.22
N ASN A 669 10.08 -47.92 6.26
CA ASN A 669 9.67 -47.75 7.65
C ASN A 669 9.69 -46.29 8.15
N MET A 670 10.27 -45.35 7.40
CA MET A 670 10.28 -43.93 7.78
C MET A 670 8.97 -43.19 7.47
N VAL A 671 8.15 -43.72 6.56
CA VAL A 671 6.90 -43.06 6.13
C VAL A 671 5.84 -43.20 7.23
N GLN A 672 5.31 -42.08 7.70
CA GLN A 672 4.26 -42.01 8.72
C GLN A 672 2.92 -41.54 8.15
N GLY A 673 2.96 -40.60 7.21
CA GLY A 673 1.79 -40.06 6.54
C GLY A 673 1.35 -40.88 5.32
N ASN A 674 0.51 -40.26 4.49
CA ASN A 674 -0.13 -40.92 3.35
C ASN A 674 -0.03 -40.14 2.03
N THR A 675 0.81 -39.11 1.98
CA THR A 675 1.00 -38.26 0.79
C THR A 675 2.01 -38.87 -0.19
N ASP A 676 1.79 -38.63 -1.48
CA ASP A 676 2.75 -38.90 -2.55
C ASP A 676 4.14 -38.29 -2.27
N SER A 677 4.16 -37.11 -1.66
CA SER A 677 5.33 -36.31 -1.36
C SER A 677 6.26 -36.98 -0.34
N GLU A 678 5.69 -37.64 0.68
CA GLU A 678 6.48 -38.37 1.68
C GLU A 678 7.05 -39.67 1.11
N TRP A 679 6.28 -40.35 0.25
CA TRP A 679 6.77 -41.54 -0.46
C TRP A 679 7.85 -41.18 -1.49
N ALA A 680 7.77 -40.00 -2.13
CA ALA A 680 8.83 -39.48 -2.96
C ALA A 680 10.11 -39.20 -2.15
N PHE A 681 9.97 -38.73 -0.91
CA PHE A 681 11.12 -38.58 -0.01
C PHE A 681 11.73 -39.94 0.38
N ALA A 682 10.91 -40.94 0.70
CA ALA A 682 11.39 -42.30 0.96
C ALA A 682 12.15 -42.89 -0.25
N LEU A 683 11.64 -42.67 -1.47
CA LEU A 683 12.34 -43.04 -2.70
C LEU A 683 13.68 -42.31 -2.83
N PHE A 684 13.73 -41.01 -2.57
CA PHE A 684 14.99 -40.26 -2.53
C PHE A 684 15.99 -40.85 -1.54
N ILE A 685 15.55 -41.18 -0.33
CA ILE A 685 16.37 -41.82 0.71
C ILE A 685 16.95 -43.15 0.22
N SER A 686 16.16 -43.95 -0.51
CA SER A 686 16.63 -45.23 -1.10
C SER A 686 17.71 -45.08 -2.17
N LYS A 687 17.84 -43.90 -2.80
CA LYS A 687 18.87 -43.62 -3.82
C LYS A 687 20.18 -43.11 -3.21
N LEU A 688 20.21 -42.84 -1.90
CA LEU A 688 21.43 -42.45 -1.22
C LEU A 688 22.32 -43.69 -0.93
N PRO A 689 23.64 -43.58 -1.11
CA PRO A 689 24.57 -44.66 -0.73
C PRO A 689 24.52 -45.01 0.75
N ASP A 690 24.36 -44.01 1.61
CA ASP A 690 24.13 -44.13 3.05
C ASP A 690 23.18 -43.01 3.51
N PRO A 691 21.91 -43.32 3.85
CA PRO A 691 20.94 -42.32 4.26
C PRO A 691 21.21 -41.75 5.67
N ASN A 692 22.06 -42.40 6.46
CA ASN A 692 22.44 -41.96 7.82
C ASN A 692 23.81 -41.27 7.84
N ALA A 693 24.38 -40.95 6.68
CA ALA A 693 25.67 -40.27 6.59
C ALA A 693 25.62 -38.91 7.31
N ARG A 694 26.72 -38.56 7.98
CA ARG A 694 26.83 -37.27 8.69
C ARG A 694 26.98 -36.07 7.74
N THR A 695 27.49 -36.31 6.53
CA THR A 695 27.72 -35.29 5.52
C THR A 695 27.39 -35.84 4.14
N PHE A 696 26.82 -34.99 3.29
CA PHE A 696 26.55 -35.33 1.90
C PHE A 696 27.32 -34.38 0.99
N THR A 697 27.83 -34.90 -0.13
CA THR A 697 28.38 -34.02 -1.17
C THR A 697 27.25 -33.54 -2.08
N PRO A 698 27.34 -32.34 -2.68
CA PRO A 698 26.32 -31.86 -3.61
C PRO A 698 26.06 -32.81 -4.78
N ASP A 699 27.09 -33.55 -5.22
CA ASP A 699 26.97 -34.54 -6.27
C ASP A 699 26.10 -35.75 -5.87
N ILE A 700 26.23 -36.22 -4.62
CA ILE A 700 25.44 -37.35 -4.11
C ILE A 700 23.96 -36.97 -4.06
N LEU A 701 23.63 -35.82 -3.45
CA LEU A 701 22.24 -35.36 -3.35
C LEU A 701 21.63 -35.09 -4.73
N ARG A 702 22.41 -34.51 -5.64
CA ARG A 702 22.01 -34.31 -7.04
C ARG A 702 21.69 -35.63 -7.74
N ARG A 703 22.59 -36.62 -7.68
CA ARG A 703 22.38 -37.92 -8.34
C ARG A 703 21.16 -38.64 -7.78
N ALA A 704 21.01 -38.68 -6.46
CA ALA A 704 19.85 -39.28 -5.81
C ALA A 704 18.53 -38.60 -6.25
N MET A 705 18.51 -37.27 -6.39
CA MET A 705 17.32 -36.56 -6.87
C MET A 705 16.98 -36.90 -8.33
N LEU A 706 17.98 -36.94 -9.22
CA LEU A 706 17.77 -37.30 -10.63
C LEU A 706 17.28 -38.75 -10.78
N GLU A 707 17.85 -39.69 -10.02
CA GLU A 707 17.41 -41.09 -10.00
C GLU A 707 15.99 -41.26 -9.44
N THR A 708 15.59 -40.39 -8.50
CA THR A 708 14.24 -40.36 -7.93
C THR A 708 13.23 -39.94 -8.99
N ILE A 709 13.48 -38.84 -9.70
CA ILE A 709 12.62 -38.36 -10.80
C ILE A 709 12.53 -39.42 -11.90
N ALA A 710 13.66 -40.01 -12.30
CA ALA A 710 13.70 -41.07 -13.31
C ALA A 710 12.85 -42.28 -12.88
N SER A 711 13.01 -42.77 -11.65
CA SER A 711 12.24 -43.90 -11.14
C SER A 711 10.73 -43.60 -11.09
N LEU A 712 10.33 -42.39 -10.68
CA LEU A 712 8.92 -41.99 -10.66
C LEU A 712 8.31 -41.96 -12.06
N ASN A 713 9.06 -41.47 -13.06
CA ASN A 713 8.62 -41.50 -14.46
C ASN A 713 8.52 -42.93 -15.00
N ASP A 714 9.46 -43.81 -14.67
CA ASP A 714 9.42 -45.22 -15.08
C ASP A 714 8.20 -45.93 -14.47
N PHE A 715 7.88 -45.65 -13.20
CA PHE A 715 6.67 -46.19 -12.57
C PHE A 715 5.39 -45.64 -13.20
N ALA A 716 5.33 -44.34 -13.52
CA ALA A 716 4.20 -43.73 -14.19
C ALA A 716 3.96 -44.35 -15.57
N GLU A 717 5.03 -44.59 -16.34
CA GLU A 717 4.96 -45.25 -17.65
C GLU A 717 4.50 -46.71 -17.53
N ALA A 718 5.06 -47.46 -16.59
CA ALA A 718 4.66 -48.85 -16.35
C ALA A 718 3.21 -48.99 -15.86
N ALA A 719 2.69 -47.99 -15.14
CA ALA A 719 1.31 -47.90 -14.69
C ALA A 719 0.34 -47.32 -15.75
N GLY A 720 0.85 -46.85 -16.90
CA GLY A 720 0.04 -46.25 -17.97
C GLY A 720 -0.58 -44.89 -17.60
N VAL A 721 0.06 -44.13 -16.69
CA VAL A 721 -0.39 -42.80 -16.27
C VAL A 721 -0.19 -41.79 -17.41
N THR A 722 -1.27 -41.13 -17.82
CA THR A 722 -1.27 -40.16 -18.93
C THR A 722 -1.22 -38.71 -18.49
N GLU A 723 -1.50 -38.44 -17.21
CA GLU A 723 -1.49 -37.09 -16.63
C GLU A 723 -0.08 -36.69 -16.19
N PRO A 724 0.33 -35.42 -16.38
CA PRO A 724 1.67 -34.98 -16.03
C PRO A 724 1.85 -34.78 -14.53
N SER A 725 2.98 -35.25 -14.00
CA SER A 725 3.41 -35.02 -12.62
C SER A 725 4.23 -33.74 -12.52
N LEU A 726 3.89 -32.89 -11.55
CA LEU A 726 4.63 -31.70 -11.18
C LEU A 726 5.54 -32.07 -10.02
N MET A 727 6.86 -32.07 -10.22
CA MET A 727 7.83 -32.58 -9.25
C MET A 727 8.84 -31.51 -8.85
N ASN A 728 8.38 -30.37 -8.31
CA ASN A 728 9.29 -29.38 -7.76
C ASN A 728 9.72 -29.81 -6.34
N PHE A 729 10.69 -30.71 -6.29
CA PHE A 729 11.30 -31.17 -5.05
C PHE A 729 12.39 -30.23 -4.57
N CYS A 730 12.52 -30.07 -3.25
CA CYS A 730 13.63 -29.39 -2.63
C CYS A 730 14.13 -30.20 -1.42
N VAL A 731 15.44 -30.46 -1.37
CA VAL A 731 16.10 -31.20 -0.29
C VAL A 731 17.34 -30.47 0.19
N THR A 732 17.64 -30.57 1.48
CA THR A 732 18.84 -29.99 2.08
C THR A 732 19.39 -30.85 3.20
N ASP A 733 20.70 -30.81 3.41
CA ASP A 733 21.41 -31.35 4.57
C ASP A 733 21.91 -30.24 5.51
N GLY A 734 21.39 -29.02 5.39
CA GLY A 734 21.80 -27.84 6.16
C GLY A 734 22.94 -27.04 5.54
N ASP A 735 23.73 -27.65 4.64
CA ASP A 735 24.86 -27.00 3.98
C ASP A 735 24.67 -26.89 2.46
N THR A 736 23.99 -27.87 1.86
CA THR A 736 23.68 -27.94 0.44
C THR A 736 22.17 -27.92 0.22
N VAL A 737 21.71 -27.24 -0.83
CA VAL A 737 20.31 -27.29 -1.26
C VAL A 737 20.22 -27.81 -2.70
N ILE A 738 19.37 -28.81 -2.92
CA ILE A 738 18.97 -29.27 -4.26
C ILE A 738 17.51 -28.92 -4.45
N ALA A 739 17.18 -28.12 -5.44
CA ALA A 739 15.81 -27.79 -5.83
C ALA A 739 15.57 -28.17 -7.29
N THR A 740 14.34 -28.51 -7.65
CA THR A 740 13.97 -28.86 -9.03
C THR A 740 12.76 -28.04 -9.46
N ARG A 741 12.74 -27.63 -10.73
CA ARG A 741 11.55 -27.16 -11.43
C ARG A 741 11.27 -28.15 -12.55
N TYR A 742 10.38 -29.11 -12.34
CA TYR A 742 10.22 -30.27 -13.23
C TYR A 742 8.76 -30.62 -13.50
N ILE A 743 8.47 -30.99 -14.75
CA ILE A 743 7.20 -31.57 -15.18
C ILE A 743 7.43 -32.76 -16.13
N SER A 744 6.68 -33.84 -15.93
CA SER A 744 6.69 -35.01 -16.83
C SER A 744 5.78 -34.78 -18.06
N SER A 745 5.98 -33.67 -18.77
CA SER A 745 5.26 -33.30 -20.00
C SER A 745 6.21 -32.58 -20.96
N ASP A 746 6.07 -32.88 -22.25
CA ASP A 746 6.80 -32.20 -23.34
C ASP A 746 6.07 -30.94 -23.85
N LYS A 747 4.82 -30.73 -23.42
CA LYS A 747 3.93 -29.65 -23.88
C LYS A 747 3.57 -28.64 -22.80
N ASP A 748 3.56 -29.07 -21.54
CA ASP A 748 3.11 -28.26 -20.41
C ASP A 748 4.29 -27.64 -19.66
N GLU A 749 4.02 -26.59 -18.89
CA GLU A 749 5.04 -25.89 -18.10
C GLU A 749 5.03 -26.37 -16.64
N ALA A 750 6.21 -26.53 -16.05
CA ALA A 750 6.33 -26.84 -14.63
C ALA A 750 5.86 -25.68 -13.74
N ALA A 751 5.39 -26.00 -12.53
CA ALA A 751 5.01 -25.02 -11.54
C ALA A 751 6.14 -24.00 -11.31
N SER A 752 5.79 -22.73 -11.08
CA SER A 752 6.76 -21.64 -11.03
C SER A 752 7.78 -21.83 -9.92
N LEU A 753 9.02 -21.42 -10.19
CA LEU A 753 10.10 -21.40 -9.21
C LEU A 753 11.07 -20.28 -9.58
N TRP A 754 11.39 -19.44 -8.61
CA TRP A 754 12.21 -18.24 -8.76
C TRP A 754 13.35 -18.27 -7.77
N PHE A 755 14.45 -17.61 -8.10
CA PHE A 755 15.53 -17.37 -7.17
C PHE A 755 16.00 -15.91 -7.18
N SER A 756 16.57 -15.49 -6.05
CA SER A 756 17.26 -14.22 -5.88
C SER A 756 18.55 -14.46 -5.10
N SER A 757 19.61 -13.74 -5.42
CA SER A 757 20.90 -13.79 -4.71
C SER A 757 21.41 -12.37 -4.46
N GLY A 758 22.02 -12.16 -3.30
CA GLY A 758 22.68 -10.90 -2.98
C GLY A 758 23.55 -10.96 -1.73
N THR A 759 23.93 -9.79 -1.26
CA THR A 759 24.73 -9.58 -0.05
C THR A 759 23.86 -9.50 1.21
N THR A 760 22.74 -8.79 1.13
CA THR A 760 21.75 -8.68 2.22
C THR A 760 20.34 -8.62 1.66
N PHE A 761 19.39 -9.23 2.37
CA PHE A 761 17.98 -9.01 2.16
C PHE A 761 17.46 -8.23 3.36
N SER A 762 17.35 -6.92 3.20
CA SER A 762 17.01 -5.99 4.26
C SER A 762 15.90 -5.08 3.82
N GLU A 763 15.22 -4.51 4.82
CA GLU A 763 14.31 -3.41 4.63
C GLU A 763 15.11 -2.21 4.07
N ASP A 764 14.87 -1.88 2.80
CA ASP A 764 15.56 -0.80 2.07
C ASP A 764 14.97 0.57 2.44
N ALA A 765 13.73 0.57 2.94
CA ALA A 765 13.05 1.72 3.51
C ALA A 765 12.13 1.25 4.64
N GLU A 766 12.04 2.01 5.75
CA GLU A 766 11.07 1.75 6.82
C GLU A 766 9.68 1.53 6.21
N GLY A 767 8.99 0.45 6.60
CA GLY A 767 7.65 0.10 6.10
C GLY A 767 7.44 -1.29 5.52
N GLY A 768 8.37 -2.24 5.72
CA GLY A 768 8.28 -3.60 5.19
C GLY A 768 8.64 -3.72 3.71
N HIS A 769 9.36 -2.74 3.17
CA HIS A 769 9.91 -2.78 1.82
C HIS A 769 11.25 -3.51 1.82
N TYR A 770 11.23 -4.81 1.54
CA TYR A 770 12.44 -5.61 1.45
C TYR A 770 13.03 -5.56 0.04
N ARG A 771 14.34 -5.43 -0.04
CA ARG A 771 15.10 -5.49 -1.30
C ARG A 771 16.28 -6.43 -1.17
N MET A 772 16.62 -7.10 -2.27
CA MET A 772 17.89 -7.82 -2.36
C MET A 772 19.01 -6.84 -2.74
N SER A 773 19.88 -6.50 -1.78
CA SER A 773 21.05 -5.67 -2.04
C SER A 773 22.19 -6.49 -2.65
N LYS A 774 22.84 -5.96 -3.68
CA LYS A 774 23.96 -6.60 -4.42
C LYS A 774 25.21 -5.71 -4.37
N ALA A 775 25.53 -5.16 -3.21
CA ALA A 775 26.61 -4.20 -3.01
C ALA A 775 28.02 -4.82 -3.23
N ASP A 776 28.18 -6.11 -2.93
CA ASP A 776 29.47 -6.80 -3.03
C ASP A 776 29.51 -7.83 -4.17
N LYS A 777 30.72 -8.17 -4.64
CA LYS A 777 30.93 -9.28 -5.60
C LYS A 777 30.66 -10.68 -5.01
N ARG A 778 30.40 -10.79 -3.70
CA ARG A 778 30.14 -12.06 -3.00
C ARG A 778 28.68 -12.15 -2.62
N GLU A 779 28.08 -13.27 -2.99
CA GLU A 779 26.71 -13.66 -2.62
C GLU A 779 26.74 -14.23 -1.19
N ASN A 780 26.03 -13.60 -0.26
CA ASN A 780 25.92 -14.04 1.14
C ASN A 780 24.52 -14.60 1.47
N ILE A 781 23.54 -14.35 0.62
CA ILE A 781 22.17 -14.86 0.76
C ILE A 781 21.65 -15.34 -0.59
N ILE A 782 20.96 -16.49 -0.58
CA ILE A 782 20.22 -17.02 -1.73
C ILE A 782 18.81 -17.35 -1.25
N MET A 783 17.82 -16.87 -1.97
CA MET A 783 16.41 -17.17 -1.73
C MET A 783 15.83 -17.92 -2.93
N ILE A 784 15.11 -19.01 -2.66
CA ILE A 784 14.30 -19.71 -3.67
C ILE A 784 12.84 -19.65 -3.19
N ALA A 785 11.94 -19.23 -4.08
CA ALA A 785 10.51 -19.14 -3.79
C ALA A 785 9.68 -19.60 -4.98
N SER A 786 8.49 -20.15 -4.72
CA SER A 786 7.54 -20.51 -5.78
C SER A 786 7.04 -19.29 -6.56
N GLU A 787 7.00 -18.13 -5.91
CA GLU A 787 6.68 -16.83 -6.50
C GLU A 787 7.59 -15.73 -5.90
N PRO A 788 7.94 -14.67 -6.65
CA PRO A 788 8.74 -13.56 -6.12
C PRO A 788 8.14 -12.94 -4.85
N LEU A 789 8.95 -12.79 -3.80
CA LEU A 789 8.50 -12.21 -2.52
C LEU A 789 8.41 -10.67 -2.56
N THR A 790 9.05 -10.03 -3.54
CA THR A 790 9.08 -8.56 -3.71
C THR A 790 8.65 -8.18 -5.13
N PHE A 791 8.18 -6.94 -5.32
CA PHE A 791 7.66 -6.46 -6.62
C PHE A 791 8.75 -5.95 -7.59
N GLU A 792 10.01 -5.87 -7.13
CA GLU A 792 11.17 -5.53 -7.94
C GLU A 792 11.54 -6.68 -8.89
N ARG A 793 11.10 -6.60 -10.15
CA ARG A 793 11.40 -7.62 -11.18
C ARG A 793 12.90 -7.78 -11.48
N ALA A 794 13.73 -6.80 -11.11
CA ALA A 794 15.18 -6.87 -11.27
C ALA A 794 15.86 -7.80 -10.24
N ASP A 795 15.18 -8.11 -9.12
CA ASP A 795 15.76 -8.86 -8.02
C ASP A 795 15.56 -10.37 -8.16
N TRP A 796 14.55 -10.81 -8.90
CA TRP A 796 14.16 -12.22 -9.03
C TRP A 796 14.38 -12.74 -10.45
N MET A 797 14.95 -13.94 -10.54
CA MET A 797 15.14 -14.67 -11.79
C MET A 797 14.34 -15.97 -11.77
N GLU A 798 13.64 -16.22 -12.87
CA GLU A 798 12.88 -17.46 -13.04
C GLU A 798 13.83 -18.63 -13.32
N ILE A 799 13.64 -19.76 -12.64
CA ILE A 799 14.32 -21.01 -12.93
C ILE A 799 13.59 -21.66 -14.09
N LYS A 800 14.29 -22.14 -15.13
CA LYS A 800 13.63 -22.72 -16.31
C LYS A 800 12.96 -24.07 -16.01
N THR A 801 11.91 -24.39 -16.75
CA THR A 801 11.29 -25.72 -16.73
C THR A 801 12.32 -26.82 -17.02
N ASN A 802 12.18 -27.94 -16.33
CA ASN A 802 13.06 -29.11 -16.35
C ASN A 802 14.52 -28.75 -16.02
N THR A 803 14.70 -27.99 -14.95
CA THR A 803 16.01 -27.58 -14.43
C THR A 803 16.17 -27.97 -12.96
N LEU A 804 17.33 -28.52 -12.63
CA LEU A 804 17.79 -28.78 -11.28
C LEU A 804 18.74 -27.66 -10.83
N VAL A 805 18.51 -27.14 -9.63
CA VAL A 805 19.32 -26.10 -8.99
C VAL A 805 20.11 -26.72 -7.84
N VAL A 806 21.42 -26.44 -7.80
CA VAL A 806 22.30 -26.82 -6.70
C VAL A 806 22.86 -25.57 -6.06
N ILE A 807 22.61 -25.38 -4.76
CA ILE A 807 23.29 -24.39 -3.94
C ILE A 807 24.35 -25.13 -3.12
N THR A 808 25.62 -24.79 -3.33
CA THR A 808 26.74 -25.41 -2.60
C THR A 808 26.98 -24.69 -1.26
N PRO A 809 27.73 -25.30 -0.31
CA PRO A 809 28.08 -24.66 0.98
C PRO A 809 28.86 -23.34 0.87
N ARG A 810 29.31 -22.97 -0.34
CA ARG A 810 29.99 -21.71 -0.63
C ARG A 810 29.07 -20.68 -1.33
N PHE A 811 27.76 -20.86 -1.27
CA PHE A 811 26.76 -20.00 -1.93
C PHE A 811 26.92 -19.91 -3.46
N ASN A 812 27.45 -20.96 -4.10
CA ASN A 812 27.42 -21.05 -5.56
C ASN A 812 26.08 -21.66 -5.99
N LEU A 813 25.34 -20.95 -6.84
CA LEU A 813 24.10 -21.44 -7.46
C LEU A 813 24.39 -21.99 -8.86
N LEU A 814 24.16 -23.29 -9.05
CA LEU A 814 24.33 -23.99 -10.32
C LEU A 814 22.97 -24.41 -10.86
N GLN A 815 22.65 -24.03 -12.10
CA GLN A 815 21.45 -24.50 -12.81
C GLN A 815 21.85 -25.56 -13.83
N ILE A 816 21.28 -26.75 -13.72
CA ILE A 816 21.62 -27.94 -14.50
C ILE A 816 20.33 -28.42 -15.18
N PRO A 817 20.27 -28.48 -16.52
CA PRO A 817 19.08 -29.01 -17.20
C PRO A 817 18.91 -30.51 -16.90
N ILE A 818 17.67 -30.90 -16.63
CA ILE A 818 17.28 -32.31 -16.50
C ILE A 818 16.95 -32.81 -17.91
N VAL A 819 17.78 -33.73 -18.42
CA VAL A 819 17.67 -34.23 -19.79
C VAL A 819 16.99 -35.61 -19.75
N ASP A 820 15.74 -35.66 -20.22
CA ASP A 820 14.94 -36.88 -20.36
C ASP A 820 13.95 -36.73 -21.53
N LYS A 821 13.00 -37.66 -21.67
CA LYS A 821 12.00 -37.65 -22.76
C LYS A 821 11.00 -36.47 -22.69
N PHE A 822 10.88 -35.83 -21.53
CA PHE A 822 9.98 -34.70 -21.28
C PHE A 822 10.69 -33.36 -21.28
N SER A 823 12.03 -33.36 -21.23
CA SER A 823 12.80 -32.22 -21.67
C SER A 823 12.34 -31.93 -23.10
N ALA A 824 11.57 -30.85 -23.27
CA ALA A 824 11.37 -30.27 -24.58
C ALA A 824 12.75 -30.29 -25.21
N PRO A 825 12.93 -30.86 -26.43
CA PRO A 825 14.22 -30.78 -27.06
C PRO A 825 14.54 -29.31 -26.94
N GLY A 826 15.58 -29.00 -26.17
CA GLY A 826 16.24 -27.76 -26.43
C GLY A 826 16.32 -27.79 -27.94
N THR A 827 15.90 -26.72 -28.59
CA THR A 827 16.90 -26.01 -29.34
C THR A 827 18.20 -26.21 -28.59
N VAL A 828 18.90 -27.29 -28.95
CA VAL A 828 20.30 -27.48 -28.70
C VAL A 828 20.74 -26.18 -29.30
N ARG A 829 21.02 -25.20 -28.43
CA ARG A 829 21.86 -24.10 -28.80
C ARG A 829 23.23 -24.75 -28.97
N VAL A 830 23.37 -25.65 -29.96
CA VAL A 830 24.43 -25.51 -30.95
C VAL A 830 24.35 -24.02 -31.20
N PRO A 831 25.42 -23.26 -30.92
CA PRO A 831 25.39 -21.83 -31.08
C PRO A 831 24.67 -21.60 -32.40
N MET A 832 23.51 -20.91 -32.40
CA MET A 832 22.75 -20.74 -33.63
C MET A 832 23.67 -20.17 -34.72
N HIS A 833 24.73 -19.48 -34.29
CA HIS A 833 25.93 -19.13 -35.03
C HIS A 833 26.63 -20.30 -35.72
N SER A 834 27.01 -21.41 -35.06
CA SER A 834 27.70 -22.56 -35.67
C SER A 834 26.84 -23.39 -36.61
N PHE A 835 25.54 -23.57 -36.32
CA PHE A 835 24.62 -24.27 -37.23
C PHE A 835 24.17 -23.38 -38.40
N LEU A 836 23.87 -22.08 -38.17
CA LEU A 836 23.74 -21.13 -39.29
C LEU A 836 25.06 -21.01 -40.04
N LEU A 837 26.22 -21.03 -39.40
CA LEU A 837 27.50 -21.00 -40.10
C LEU A 837 27.64 -22.23 -40.98
N LEU A 838 27.35 -23.43 -40.48
CA LEU A 838 27.40 -24.67 -41.29
C LEU A 838 26.36 -24.68 -42.41
N VAL A 839 25.13 -24.21 -42.15
CA VAL A 839 24.06 -24.09 -43.16
C VAL A 839 24.40 -23.00 -44.17
N CYS A 840 24.92 -21.85 -43.75
CA CYS A 840 25.45 -20.80 -44.61
C CYS A 840 26.65 -21.31 -45.41
N PHE A 841 27.63 -21.97 -44.79
CA PHE A 841 28.77 -22.56 -45.49
C PHE A 841 28.33 -23.59 -46.53
N ASN A 842 27.29 -24.37 -46.26
CA ASN A 842 26.76 -25.36 -47.19
C ASN A 842 25.93 -24.72 -48.32
N ILE A 843 25.20 -23.62 -48.03
CA ILE A 843 24.46 -22.83 -49.03
C ILE A 843 25.41 -21.98 -49.90
N PHE A 844 26.52 -21.48 -49.33
CA PHE A 844 27.55 -20.68 -50.01
C PHE A 844 28.62 -21.54 -50.71
N ALA A 845 28.61 -22.87 -50.54
CA ALA A 845 29.46 -23.80 -51.28
C ALA A 845 28.89 -24.17 -52.67
N GLY A 846 27.66 -23.75 -52.99
CA GLY A 846 27.04 -23.90 -54.31
C GLY A 846 27.19 -22.65 -55.19
N PRO A 847 26.97 -22.76 -56.51
CA PRO A 847 26.97 -21.60 -57.40
C PRO A 847 25.91 -20.58 -56.96
N VAL A 848 26.36 -19.35 -56.68
CA VAL A 848 25.55 -18.31 -56.04
C VAL A 848 24.39 -17.88 -56.92
N ASN A 849 23.18 -17.91 -56.36
CA ASN A 849 21.96 -17.49 -57.03
C ASN A 849 22.03 -15.98 -57.37
N PRO A 850 21.74 -15.55 -58.62
CA PRO A 850 21.84 -14.15 -59.05
C PRO A 850 21.11 -13.15 -58.15
N TRP A 851 20.04 -13.57 -57.49
CA TRP A 851 19.26 -12.71 -56.60
C TRP A 851 20.00 -12.30 -55.33
N LEU A 852 20.93 -13.12 -54.85
CA LEU A 852 21.78 -12.80 -53.69
C LEU A 852 22.80 -11.70 -54.01
N LEU A 853 23.31 -11.66 -55.25
CA LEU A 853 24.20 -10.59 -55.71
C LEU A 853 23.45 -9.26 -55.79
N THR A 854 22.25 -9.25 -56.36
CA THR A 854 21.41 -8.05 -56.41
C THR A 854 21.03 -7.54 -55.00
N ALA A 855 20.76 -8.46 -54.07
CA ALA A 855 20.46 -8.10 -52.68
C ALA A 855 21.67 -7.53 -51.94
N ALA A 856 22.88 -8.05 -52.20
CA ALA A 856 24.12 -7.54 -51.62
C ALA A 856 24.46 -6.13 -52.13
N ASP A 857 24.30 -5.87 -53.42
CA ASP A 857 24.51 -4.54 -54.01
C ASP A 857 23.52 -3.50 -53.48
N ALA A 858 22.23 -3.86 -53.37
CA ALA A 858 21.21 -2.98 -52.80
C ALA A 858 21.51 -2.64 -51.33
N TRP A 859 21.97 -3.62 -50.55
CA TRP A 859 22.36 -3.41 -49.17
C TRP A 859 23.61 -2.53 -49.04
N GLY A 860 24.60 -2.70 -49.92
CA GLY A 860 25.78 -1.85 -50.01
C GLY A 860 25.45 -0.38 -50.23
N GLN A 861 24.50 -0.07 -51.12
CA GLN A 861 24.04 1.30 -51.38
C GLN A 861 23.30 1.92 -50.18
N ILE A 862 22.45 1.14 -49.51
CA ILE A 862 21.74 1.59 -48.29
C ILE A 862 22.75 1.94 -47.19
N LEU A 863 23.75 1.08 -47.01
CA LEU A 863 24.82 1.32 -46.05
C LEU A 863 25.57 2.61 -46.38
N ALA A 864 26.03 2.80 -47.62
CA ALA A 864 26.76 4.01 -48.03
C ALA A 864 25.97 5.31 -47.77
N PHE A 865 24.65 5.31 -47.99
CA PHE A 865 23.79 6.47 -47.70
C PHE A 865 23.67 6.76 -46.20
N SER A 866 23.66 5.72 -45.36
CA SER A 866 23.53 5.83 -43.90
C SER A 866 24.83 6.18 -43.14
N GLY A 867 25.98 6.22 -43.82
CA GLY A 867 27.28 6.39 -43.18
C GLY A 867 27.50 7.66 -42.36
N PRO A 868 27.07 8.86 -42.80
CA PRO A 868 27.21 10.08 -42.01
C PRO A 868 26.52 10.02 -40.64
N LEU A 869 25.37 9.33 -40.55
CA LEU A 869 24.63 9.17 -39.30
C LEU A 869 25.39 8.29 -38.30
N PHE A 870 25.94 7.18 -38.78
CA PHE A 870 26.71 6.25 -37.94
C PHE A 870 28.01 6.86 -37.44
N ILE A 871 28.65 7.71 -38.24
CA ILE A 871 29.85 8.45 -37.86
C ILE A 871 29.52 9.50 -36.79
N LEU A 872 28.40 10.22 -36.91
CA LEU A 872 27.96 11.17 -35.88
C LEU A 872 27.71 10.48 -34.52
N LEU A 873 27.10 9.30 -34.53
CA LEU A 873 26.86 8.50 -33.32
C LEU A 873 28.16 8.05 -32.63
N GLU A 874 29.22 7.78 -33.40
CA GLU A 874 30.56 7.49 -32.84
C GLU A 874 31.08 8.69 -32.05
N GLY A 875 30.97 9.91 -32.60
CA GLY A 875 31.45 11.14 -31.95
C GLY A 875 30.67 11.53 -30.70
N VAL A 876 29.34 11.36 -30.71
CA VAL A 876 28.50 11.57 -29.53
C VAL A 876 28.86 10.57 -28.43
N SER A 877 29.09 9.31 -28.79
CA SER A 877 29.46 8.26 -27.84
C SER A 877 30.83 8.53 -27.21
N SER A 878 31.81 8.96 -28.00
CA SER A 878 33.14 9.34 -27.49
C SER A 878 33.08 10.52 -26.53
N LEU A 879 32.28 11.55 -26.83
CA LEU A 879 32.11 12.72 -25.96
C LEU A 879 31.52 12.35 -24.60
N LEU A 880 30.44 11.55 -24.59
CA LEU A 880 29.79 11.08 -23.36
C LEU A 880 30.72 10.29 -22.44
N VAL A 881 31.57 9.43 -23.01
CA VAL A 881 32.54 8.64 -22.24
C VAL A 881 33.61 9.54 -21.63
N VAL A 882 34.11 10.53 -22.39
CA VAL A 882 35.11 11.49 -21.90
C VAL A 882 34.55 12.33 -20.75
N GLN A 883 33.29 12.76 -20.83
CA GLN A 883 32.63 13.52 -19.77
C GLN A 883 32.42 12.72 -18.49
N LYS A 884 31.92 11.48 -18.60
CA LYS A 884 31.73 10.64 -17.41
C LYS A 884 33.07 10.32 -16.74
N ALA A 885 34.13 10.10 -17.52
CA ALA A 885 35.49 9.96 -16.99
C ALA A 885 35.96 11.22 -16.24
N GLY A 886 35.60 12.40 -16.76
CA GLY A 886 35.81 13.69 -16.10
C GLY A 886 35.12 13.82 -14.74
N GLN A 887 33.84 13.42 -14.64
CA GLN A 887 33.07 13.45 -13.40
C GLN A 887 33.66 12.50 -12.35
N ILE A 888 33.92 11.25 -12.73
CA ILE A 888 34.53 10.24 -11.84
C ILE A 888 35.90 10.71 -11.35
N ALA A 889 36.68 11.38 -12.20
CA ALA A 889 37.95 11.94 -11.78
C ALA A 889 37.81 13.03 -10.71
N LYS A 890 36.76 13.86 -10.75
CA LYS A 890 36.49 14.86 -9.69
C LYS A 890 36.18 14.17 -8.36
N GLU A 891 35.38 13.11 -8.38
CA GLU A 891 35.05 12.31 -7.19
C GLU A 891 36.32 11.66 -6.60
N LEU A 892 37.14 11.02 -7.43
CA LEU A 892 38.38 10.36 -6.99
C LEU A 892 39.42 11.35 -6.43
N VAL A 893 39.47 12.58 -6.92
CA VAL A 893 40.35 13.63 -6.37
C VAL A 893 39.92 14.01 -4.95
N ALA A 894 38.63 13.90 -4.60
CA ALA A 894 38.16 14.17 -3.24
C ALA A 894 38.56 13.06 -2.22
N GLU A 895 38.92 11.87 -2.69
CA GLU A 895 39.26 10.72 -1.82
C GLU A 895 40.73 10.70 -1.35
N GLY A 896 41.65 11.42 -1.99
CA GLY A 896 43.03 11.56 -1.51
C GLY A 896 44.08 12.08 -2.50
N GLU A 897 45.18 12.64 -1.98
CA GLU A 897 46.26 13.27 -2.76
C GLU A 897 46.97 12.30 -3.75
N SER A 898 46.96 11.00 -3.47
CA SER A 898 47.54 9.97 -4.35
C SER A 898 46.78 9.85 -5.67
N TYR A 899 45.45 9.95 -5.66
CA TYR A 899 44.61 9.94 -6.86
C TYR A 899 44.80 11.21 -7.68
N GLN A 900 44.97 12.36 -7.01
CA GLN A 900 45.26 13.63 -7.67
C GLN A 900 46.59 13.58 -8.44
N LEU A 901 47.65 13.02 -7.83
CA LEU A 901 48.94 12.84 -8.49
C LEU A 901 48.85 11.84 -9.66
N GLY A 902 48.16 10.71 -9.46
CA GLY A 902 47.97 9.68 -10.49
C GLY A 902 47.22 10.19 -11.73
N LEU A 903 46.13 10.94 -11.51
CA LEU A 903 45.35 11.55 -12.59
C LEU A 903 46.13 12.65 -13.32
N LEU A 904 46.95 13.44 -12.62
CA LEU A 904 47.80 14.45 -13.25
C LEU A 904 48.88 13.83 -14.14
N VAL A 905 49.51 12.74 -13.70
CA VAL A 905 50.47 12.00 -14.53
C VAL A 905 49.77 11.35 -15.73
N GLY A 906 48.62 10.71 -15.52
CA GLY A 906 47.84 10.07 -16.60
C GLY A 906 47.41 11.07 -17.68
N THR A 907 46.94 12.25 -17.28
CA THR A 907 46.54 13.31 -18.22
C THR A 907 47.72 13.93 -18.95
N ALA A 908 48.86 14.14 -18.29
CA ALA A 908 50.08 14.60 -18.96
C ALA A 908 50.56 13.62 -20.05
N VAL A 909 50.54 12.32 -19.76
CA VAL A 909 50.86 11.27 -20.74
C VAL A 909 49.87 11.29 -21.91
N ALA A 910 48.58 11.47 -21.64
CA ALA A 910 47.55 11.57 -22.68
C ALA A 910 47.79 12.75 -23.61
N TYR A 911 48.08 13.95 -23.08
CA TYR A 911 48.39 15.13 -23.90
C TYR A 911 49.62 14.92 -24.79
N VAL A 912 50.73 14.45 -24.20
CA VAL A 912 51.99 14.25 -24.94
C VAL A 912 51.80 13.20 -26.04
N SER A 913 51.10 12.11 -25.72
CA SER A 913 50.81 11.05 -26.69
C SER A 913 49.93 11.56 -27.83
N ALA A 914 48.89 12.35 -27.54
CA ALA A 914 48.00 12.91 -28.55
C ALA A 914 48.72 13.88 -29.49
N PHE A 915 49.53 14.79 -28.95
CA PHE A 915 50.33 15.71 -29.79
C PHE A 915 51.36 14.98 -30.63
N TRP A 916 52.06 14.00 -30.06
CA TRP A 916 52.98 13.15 -30.81
C TRP A 916 52.27 12.46 -31.99
N TRP A 917 51.08 11.90 -31.73
CA TRP A 917 50.31 11.19 -32.74
C TRP A 917 49.84 12.12 -33.87
N ILE A 918 49.43 13.35 -33.56
CA ILE A 918 49.05 14.36 -34.56
C ILE A 918 50.26 14.75 -35.42
N VAL A 919 51.44 14.93 -34.83
CA VAL A 919 52.67 15.28 -35.57
C VAL A 919 53.08 14.15 -36.51
N VAL A 920 53.07 12.90 -36.03
CA VAL A 920 53.39 11.73 -36.86
C VAL A 920 52.39 11.55 -38.01
N SER A 921 51.12 11.89 -37.77
CA SER A 921 50.06 11.75 -38.78
C SER A 921 49.93 12.95 -39.72
N TYR A 922 50.68 14.03 -39.47
CA TYR A 922 50.49 15.31 -40.15
C TYR A 922 50.70 15.20 -41.66
N SER A 923 51.78 14.55 -42.11
CA SER A 923 52.11 14.41 -43.54
C SER A 923 51.03 13.66 -44.32
N ALA A 924 50.34 12.72 -43.68
CA ALA A 924 49.29 11.92 -44.30
C ALA A 924 47.90 12.60 -44.21
N ALA A 925 47.58 13.24 -43.09
CA ALA A 925 46.30 13.92 -42.87
C ALA A 925 46.21 15.30 -43.59
N ALA A 926 47.33 15.96 -43.81
CA ALA A 926 47.44 17.27 -44.49
C ALA A 926 47.67 17.12 -46.01
N SER A 927 47.05 16.13 -46.63
CA SER A 927 47.22 15.79 -48.06
C SER A 927 46.62 16.84 -49.02
N SER A 928 45.79 17.76 -48.53
CA SER A 928 45.25 18.89 -49.30
C SER A 928 45.29 20.19 -48.49
N PRO A 929 45.37 21.37 -49.13
CA PRO A 929 45.35 22.66 -48.43
C PRO A 929 44.12 22.84 -47.53
N LEU A 930 42.98 22.26 -47.92
CA LEU A 930 41.75 22.30 -47.16
C LEU A 930 41.82 21.41 -45.91
N ALA A 931 42.38 20.19 -46.01
CA ALA A 931 42.58 19.31 -44.86
C ALA A 931 43.57 19.91 -43.84
N SER A 932 44.65 20.57 -44.31
CA SER A 932 45.57 21.30 -43.44
C SER A 932 44.89 22.46 -42.70
N THR A 933 43.97 23.16 -43.39
CA THR A 933 43.18 24.25 -42.80
C THR A 933 42.20 23.71 -41.75
N LEU A 934 41.55 22.58 -42.02
CA LEU A 934 40.62 21.93 -41.08
C LEU A 934 41.34 21.41 -39.83
N LEU A 935 42.56 20.86 -39.98
CA LEU A 935 43.40 20.48 -38.84
C LEU A 935 43.76 21.69 -37.99
N GLY A 936 44.19 22.79 -38.62
CA GLY A 936 44.50 24.04 -37.92
C GLY A 936 43.28 24.61 -37.18
N ALA A 937 42.11 24.61 -37.83
CA ALA A 937 40.86 25.04 -37.23
C ALA A 937 40.48 24.17 -36.03
N ALA A 938 40.52 22.83 -36.16
CA ALA A 938 40.18 21.91 -35.08
C ALA A 938 41.08 22.09 -33.84
N LEU A 939 42.40 22.22 -34.03
CA LEU A 939 43.35 22.44 -32.94
C LEU A 939 43.17 23.80 -32.27
N CYS A 940 42.93 24.84 -33.07
CA CYS A 940 42.64 26.18 -32.58
C CYS A 940 41.34 26.19 -31.75
N THR A 941 40.26 25.62 -32.28
CA THR A 941 38.98 25.48 -31.58
C THR A 941 39.13 24.68 -30.29
N PHE A 942 39.84 23.54 -30.31
CA PHE A 942 40.13 22.78 -29.09
C PHE A 942 40.82 23.65 -28.03
N PHE A 943 41.90 24.35 -28.39
CA PHE A 943 42.64 25.19 -27.45
C PHE A 943 41.76 26.29 -26.82
N PHE A 944 40.98 26.99 -27.64
CA PHE A 944 40.07 28.03 -27.15
C PHE A 944 38.96 27.46 -26.26
N LEU A 945 38.36 26.33 -26.63
CA LEU A 945 37.33 25.68 -25.82
C LEU A 945 37.88 25.16 -24.50
N SER A 946 39.08 24.57 -24.49
CA SER A 946 39.75 24.18 -23.24
C SER A 946 40.01 25.38 -22.34
N CYS A 947 40.57 26.49 -22.87
CA CYS A 947 40.79 27.70 -22.10
C CYS A 947 39.49 28.28 -21.54
N ILE A 948 38.44 28.39 -22.37
CA ILE A 948 37.12 28.87 -21.94
C ILE A 948 36.55 27.96 -20.86
N GLY A 949 36.60 26.64 -21.06
CA GLY A 949 36.10 25.66 -20.10
C GLY A 949 36.81 25.75 -18.75
N PHE A 950 38.14 25.94 -18.73
CA PHE A 950 38.89 26.11 -17.47
C PHE A 950 38.58 27.45 -16.79
N VAL A 951 38.46 28.54 -17.55
CA VAL A 951 38.09 29.87 -17.01
C VAL A 951 36.69 29.83 -16.40
N LEU A 952 35.75 29.14 -17.05
CA LEU A 952 34.39 28.94 -16.55
C LEU A 952 34.30 27.85 -15.46
N ARG A 953 35.40 27.14 -15.15
CA ARG A 953 35.45 25.97 -14.26
C ARG A 953 34.50 24.82 -14.65
N ARG A 954 34.14 24.75 -15.94
CA ARG A 954 33.19 23.78 -16.51
C ARG A 954 33.84 22.57 -17.16
N THR A 955 35.16 22.59 -17.33
CA THR A 955 35.92 21.42 -17.77
C THR A 955 37.09 21.12 -16.84
N ASN A 956 37.63 19.92 -16.94
CA ASN A 956 38.79 19.48 -16.18
C ASN A 956 39.89 18.89 -17.07
N VAL A 957 41.06 18.66 -16.47
CA VAL A 957 42.27 18.22 -17.21
C VAL A 957 42.06 16.85 -17.85
N VAL A 958 41.26 15.98 -17.25
CA VAL A 958 40.92 14.64 -17.77
C VAL A 958 40.06 14.76 -19.02
N GLU A 959 38.97 15.52 -18.96
CA GLU A 959 38.07 15.76 -20.11
C GLU A 959 38.81 16.37 -21.30
N SER A 960 39.55 17.45 -21.07
CA SER A 960 40.30 18.13 -22.14
C SER A 960 41.41 17.23 -22.72
N SER A 961 42.05 16.37 -21.92
CA SER A 961 43.04 15.41 -22.44
C SER A 961 42.40 14.28 -23.27
N GLY A 962 41.21 13.81 -22.87
CA GLY A 962 40.43 12.82 -23.62
C GLY A 962 39.91 13.36 -24.95
N MET A 963 39.49 14.63 -24.98
CA MET A 963 39.09 15.31 -26.21
C MET A 963 40.26 15.46 -27.19
N LEU A 964 41.46 15.77 -26.72
CA LEU A 964 42.63 15.85 -27.59
C LEU A 964 43.03 14.48 -28.16
N LEU A 965 42.95 13.42 -27.35
CA LEU A 965 43.16 12.04 -27.82
C LEU A 965 42.15 11.63 -28.89
N PHE A 966 40.88 12.02 -28.74
CA PHE A 966 39.85 11.80 -29.75
C PHE A 966 40.16 12.50 -31.08
N ILE A 967 40.62 13.77 -31.03
CA ILE A 967 41.03 14.50 -32.22
C ILE A 967 42.24 13.82 -32.87
N ALA A 968 43.26 13.47 -32.09
CA ALA A 968 44.47 12.82 -32.56
C ALA A 968 44.17 11.49 -33.29
N TYR A 969 43.29 10.67 -32.71
CA TYR A 969 42.84 9.41 -33.29
C TYR A 969 42.13 9.62 -34.64
N ASN A 970 41.20 10.57 -34.73
CA ASN A 970 40.47 10.82 -35.98
C ASN A 970 41.36 11.44 -37.07
N VAL A 971 42.32 12.28 -36.70
CA VAL A 971 43.32 12.84 -37.63
C VAL A 971 44.22 11.74 -38.19
N TRP A 972 44.65 10.79 -37.36
CA TRP A 972 45.44 9.65 -37.80
C TRP A 972 44.68 8.76 -38.81
N LEU A 973 43.38 8.53 -38.57
CA LEU A 973 42.55 7.77 -39.50
C LEU A 973 42.38 8.43 -40.88
N CYS A 974 42.45 9.77 -40.97
CA CYS A 974 42.41 10.49 -42.24
C CYS A 974 43.64 10.21 -43.12
N GLY A 975 44.78 9.82 -42.52
CA GLY A 975 46.03 9.55 -43.23
C GLY A 975 46.15 8.14 -43.85
N LEU A 976 45.19 7.24 -43.58
CA LEU A 976 45.26 5.84 -44.03
C LEU A 976 44.87 5.62 -45.50
N GLY A 977 44.35 6.66 -46.19
CA GLY A 977 43.81 6.55 -47.54
C GLY A 977 44.71 7.02 -48.68
N SER A 978 45.95 7.49 -48.42
CA SER A 978 46.74 8.22 -49.42
C SER A 978 47.78 7.43 -50.22
N ASP A 979 48.16 6.20 -49.83
CA ASP A 979 49.34 5.54 -50.43
C ASP A 979 49.15 4.15 -51.05
N GLU A 980 47.96 3.54 -51.04
CA GLU A 980 47.75 2.26 -51.74
C GLU A 980 46.79 2.40 -52.93
N LYS A 981 47.39 2.46 -54.13
CA LYS A 981 46.68 2.25 -55.40
C LYS A 981 45.97 0.88 -55.37
N SER A 982 44.64 0.93 -55.40
CA SER A 982 43.77 -0.01 -56.12
C SER A 982 43.99 -1.51 -55.86
N VAL A 983 43.84 -1.97 -54.62
CA VAL A 983 43.66 -3.42 -54.38
C VAL A 983 42.17 -3.80 -54.30
N PHE A 984 41.28 -2.85 -54.02
CA PHE A 984 39.84 -3.08 -53.99
C PHE A 984 39.15 -2.34 -55.13
N ASP A 985 38.96 -3.04 -56.25
CA ASP A 985 37.96 -2.67 -57.23
C ASP A 985 36.58 -2.70 -56.53
N SER A 986 35.79 -1.63 -56.65
CA SER A 986 34.56 -1.41 -55.86
C SER A 986 33.49 -2.49 -56.08
N ALA A 987 33.67 -3.32 -57.12
CA ALA A 987 32.82 -4.46 -57.44
C ALA A 987 33.23 -5.76 -56.72
N LEU A 988 34.45 -5.86 -56.17
CA LEU A 988 34.93 -7.04 -55.43
C LEU A 988 34.51 -7.02 -53.95
N SER A 989 34.25 -5.85 -53.36
CA SER A 989 33.80 -5.67 -51.97
C SER A 989 32.42 -6.26 -51.67
N TYR A 990 31.66 -6.66 -52.70
CA TYR A 990 30.32 -7.25 -52.55
C TYR A 990 30.19 -8.67 -53.13
N ALA A 991 31.31 -9.32 -53.47
CA ALA A 991 31.35 -10.72 -53.90
C ALA A 991 31.30 -11.72 -52.71
N PRO A 992 30.86 -12.97 -52.91
CA PRO A 992 30.51 -13.92 -51.84
C PRO A 992 31.67 -14.18 -50.88
N LEU A 993 31.37 -14.36 -49.58
CA LEU A 993 32.29 -14.27 -48.44
C LEU A 993 33.65 -14.99 -48.54
N LEU A 994 33.81 -16.07 -49.32
CA LEU A 994 34.98 -16.96 -49.17
C LEU A 994 36.29 -16.45 -49.81
N PRO A 995 36.31 -15.89 -51.04
CA PRO A 995 37.50 -15.25 -51.59
C PRO A 995 37.83 -13.92 -50.89
N ASN A 996 36.84 -13.28 -50.26
CA ASN A 996 36.99 -12.02 -49.52
C ASN A 996 37.57 -12.21 -48.11
N ILE A 997 37.34 -13.36 -47.46
CA ILE A 997 37.81 -13.62 -46.09
C ILE A 997 39.35 -13.65 -45.99
N MET A 998 40.07 -14.15 -46.99
CA MET A 998 41.54 -14.26 -46.93
C MET A 998 42.26 -12.90 -46.90
N PRO A 999 41.96 -11.95 -47.80
CA PRO A 999 42.48 -10.58 -47.70
C PRO A 999 42.04 -9.86 -46.41
N HIS A 1000 40.83 -10.14 -45.89
CA HIS A 1000 40.36 -9.58 -44.63
C HIS A 1000 41.05 -10.18 -43.39
N PHE A 1001 41.47 -11.44 -43.42
CA PHE A 1001 42.33 -12.02 -42.38
C PHE A 1001 43.74 -11.42 -42.43
N GLU A 1002 44.30 -11.17 -43.61
CA GLU A 1002 45.55 -10.42 -43.76
C GLU A 1002 45.41 -8.97 -43.26
N ALA A 1003 44.27 -8.31 -43.50
CA ALA A 1003 43.96 -6.98 -42.96
C ALA A 1003 43.69 -6.98 -41.44
N LEU A 1004 43.16 -8.06 -40.86
CA LEU A 1004 42.96 -8.21 -39.41
C LEU A 1004 44.30 -8.31 -38.66
N PHE A 1005 45.35 -8.79 -39.35
CA PHE A 1005 46.72 -8.84 -38.86
C PHE A 1005 47.47 -7.50 -38.99
N ASN A 1006 46.92 -6.51 -39.69
CA ASN A 1006 47.46 -5.15 -39.64
C ASN A 1006 47.14 -4.53 -38.27
N PHE A 1007 48.18 -4.41 -37.44
CA PHE A 1007 48.17 -3.88 -36.06
C PHE A 1007 47.35 -2.58 -35.87
N ILE A 1008 47.23 -1.80 -36.94
CA ILE A 1008 46.53 -0.50 -37.01
C ILE A 1008 45.00 -0.67 -36.95
N LEU A 1009 44.43 -1.65 -37.66
CA LEU A 1009 42.98 -1.91 -37.65
C LEU A 1009 42.49 -2.44 -36.30
N LEU A 1010 43.33 -3.20 -35.60
CA LEU A 1010 43.03 -3.76 -34.29
C LEU A 1010 42.89 -2.68 -33.21
N PHE A 1011 43.74 -1.64 -33.24
CA PHE A 1011 43.63 -0.51 -32.30
C PHE A 1011 42.36 0.31 -32.52
N ALA A 1012 42.00 0.58 -33.78
CA ALA A 1012 40.75 1.26 -34.12
C ALA A 1012 39.51 0.44 -33.68
N LEU A 1013 39.57 -0.88 -33.84
CA LEU A 1013 38.52 -1.81 -33.43
C LEU A 1013 38.36 -1.86 -31.90
N LEU A 1014 39.47 -1.96 -31.16
CA LEU A 1014 39.48 -1.95 -29.70
C LEU A 1014 38.93 -0.64 -29.13
N TYR A 1015 39.38 0.50 -29.65
CA TYR A 1015 38.87 1.81 -29.26
C TYR A 1015 37.35 1.91 -29.43
N ARG A 1016 36.83 1.54 -30.63
CA ARG A 1016 35.39 1.59 -30.92
C ARG A 1016 34.58 0.66 -30.03
N LEU A 1017 35.06 -0.56 -29.79
CA LEU A 1017 34.40 -1.53 -28.92
C LEU A 1017 34.30 -1.00 -27.49
N THR A 1018 35.40 -0.44 -26.96
CA THR A 1018 35.45 0.09 -25.60
C THR A 1018 34.56 1.31 -25.43
N ILE A 1019 34.64 2.30 -26.33
CA ILE A 1019 33.82 3.52 -26.24
C ILE A 1019 32.33 3.21 -26.35
N LEU A 1020 31.92 2.37 -27.30
CA LEU A 1020 30.50 2.04 -27.48
C LEU A 1020 29.95 1.19 -26.34
N GLN A 1021 30.75 0.26 -25.80
CA GLN A 1021 30.34 -0.51 -24.63
C GLN A 1021 30.18 0.37 -23.40
N LEU A 1022 31.10 1.32 -23.17
CA LEU A 1022 31.01 2.28 -22.08
C LEU A 1022 29.82 3.23 -22.26
N ALA A 1023 29.64 3.82 -23.45
CA ALA A 1023 28.50 4.68 -23.77
C ALA A 1023 27.16 3.95 -23.58
N SER A 1024 27.05 2.67 -23.96
CA SER A 1024 25.83 1.87 -23.79
C SER A 1024 25.45 1.63 -22.31
N ARG A 1025 26.42 1.74 -21.40
CA ARG A 1025 26.24 1.63 -19.95
C ARG A 1025 25.99 2.99 -19.29
N ILE A 1026 26.48 4.07 -19.87
CA ILE A 1026 26.31 5.45 -19.39
C ILE A 1026 24.95 6.02 -19.84
N LEU A 1027 24.49 5.73 -21.06
CA LEU A 1027 23.23 6.28 -21.59
C LEU A 1027 22.00 6.04 -20.68
N PRO A 1028 21.83 4.86 -20.05
CA PRO A 1028 20.73 4.62 -19.11
C PRO A 1028 20.85 5.38 -17.79
N THR A 1029 22.06 5.77 -17.37
CA THR A 1029 22.27 6.47 -16.09
C THR A 1029 22.05 7.98 -16.23
N ILE A 1030 22.31 8.56 -17.40
CA ILE A 1030 22.09 10.00 -17.64
C ILE A 1030 20.60 10.39 -17.52
N GLY A 1031 19.67 9.47 -17.84
CA GLY A 1031 18.23 9.70 -17.67
C GLY A 1031 17.69 9.38 -16.27
N ALA A 1032 18.51 8.83 -15.38
CA ALA A 1032 18.13 8.47 -14.02
C ALA A 1032 18.39 9.61 -13.03
N ASP A 1033 19.45 10.40 -13.24
CA ASP A 1033 19.93 11.39 -12.25
C ASP A 1033 19.39 12.83 -12.47
N SER A 1034 18.68 13.12 -13.58
CA SER A 1034 18.15 14.48 -13.87
C SER A 1034 16.63 14.62 -13.70
N PHE A 1035 15.96 13.65 -13.09
CA PHE A 1035 14.50 13.64 -12.92
C PHE A 1035 14.08 13.50 -11.45
N ASP A 1036 14.93 13.97 -10.55
CA ASP A 1036 14.67 14.04 -9.12
C ASP A 1036 14.88 15.50 -8.68
N ASP A 1037 14.01 16.39 -9.16
CA ASP A 1037 13.64 17.66 -8.50
C ASP A 1037 12.78 18.53 -9.44
N THR A 1038 11.47 18.29 -9.47
CA THR A 1038 10.41 19.33 -9.43
C THR A 1038 9.03 18.70 -9.57
N TYR A 1039 8.13 19.14 -8.70
CA TYR A 1039 6.71 18.79 -8.66
C TYR A 1039 5.97 19.10 -9.98
N GLY A 1040 5.21 18.11 -10.47
CA GLY A 1040 3.90 18.29 -11.10
C GLY A 1040 3.87 18.66 -12.59
N VAL A 1041 3.73 17.66 -13.47
CA VAL A 1041 2.88 17.65 -14.69
C VAL A 1041 2.61 16.17 -15.04
N ASP A 1042 1.36 15.83 -15.36
CA ASP A 1042 0.97 14.55 -15.98
C ASP A 1042 1.86 14.24 -17.19
N ASP A 1043 2.50 13.07 -17.22
CA ASP A 1043 3.01 12.53 -18.47
C ASP A 1043 3.02 11.01 -18.38
N THR A 1044 1.99 10.40 -18.96
CA THR A 1044 2.04 8.98 -19.35
C THR A 1044 3.20 8.77 -20.33
N TRP A 1045 3.79 7.57 -20.34
CA TRP A 1045 4.85 7.23 -21.31
C TRP A 1045 4.36 7.28 -22.77
N GLU A 1046 3.05 7.41 -22.99
CA GLU A 1046 2.42 7.49 -24.31
C GLU A 1046 2.28 8.93 -24.84
N ASP A 1047 2.32 9.97 -23.99
CA ASP A 1047 2.10 11.38 -24.41
C ASP A 1047 3.38 12.18 -24.74
N ARG A 1048 4.58 11.61 -24.56
CA ARG A 1048 5.84 12.32 -24.84
C ARG A 1048 6.30 12.16 -26.31
N PRO A 1049 6.59 13.25 -27.05
CA PRO A 1049 6.96 13.18 -28.48
C PRO A 1049 8.28 12.45 -28.78
N THR A 1050 9.04 12.05 -27.76
CA THR A 1050 10.32 11.33 -27.85
C THR A 1050 10.25 9.85 -27.44
N SER A 1051 9.10 9.31 -27.05
CA SER A 1051 9.01 7.98 -26.43
C SER A 1051 9.27 6.81 -27.38
N ALA A 1052 8.75 6.84 -28.61
CA ALA A 1052 8.90 5.73 -29.55
C ALA A 1052 10.34 5.57 -30.03
N LEU A 1053 11.03 6.67 -30.38
CA LEU A 1053 12.42 6.64 -30.84
C LEU A 1053 13.36 6.24 -29.70
N THR A 1054 13.17 6.79 -28.50
CA THR A 1054 14.03 6.48 -27.35
C THR A 1054 13.84 5.04 -26.89
N ARG A 1055 12.59 4.53 -26.89
CA ARG A 1055 12.28 3.13 -26.60
C ARG A 1055 12.84 2.21 -27.68
N LEU A 1056 12.71 2.56 -28.97
CA LEU A 1056 13.32 1.82 -30.08
C LEU A 1056 14.86 1.77 -29.96
N LEU A 1057 15.50 2.91 -29.69
CA LEU A 1057 16.95 3.03 -29.50
C LEU A 1057 17.43 2.20 -28.30
N LEU A 1058 16.72 2.21 -27.18
CA LEU A 1058 17.06 1.44 -25.97
C LEU A 1058 16.79 -0.07 -26.14
N THR A 1059 15.65 -0.45 -26.74
CA THR A 1059 15.24 -1.83 -26.97
C THR A 1059 16.14 -2.51 -28.00
N TYR A 1060 16.51 -1.81 -29.08
CA TYR A 1060 17.36 -2.34 -30.14
C TYR A 1060 18.81 -1.85 -30.05
N ARG A 1061 19.24 -1.27 -28.92
CA ARG A 1061 20.59 -0.69 -28.77
C ARG A 1061 21.69 -1.62 -29.26
N GLN A 1062 21.65 -2.89 -28.84
CA GLN A 1062 22.65 -3.88 -29.24
C GLN A 1062 22.60 -4.17 -30.74
N SER A 1063 21.43 -4.25 -31.35
CA SER A 1063 21.24 -4.50 -32.78
C SER A 1063 21.64 -3.28 -33.64
N ILE A 1064 21.32 -2.06 -33.19
CA ILE A 1064 21.73 -0.81 -33.83
C ILE A 1064 23.25 -0.69 -33.75
N PHE A 1065 23.86 -0.97 -32.60
CA PHE A 1065 25.32 -0.94 -32.45
C PHE A 1065 26.03 -2.03 -33.26
N VAL A 1066 25.46 -3.24 -33.35
CA VAL A 1066 25.98 -4.29 -34.25
C VAL A 1066 25.86 -3.86 -35.72
N THR A 1067 24.79 -3.16 -36.09
CA THR A 1067 24.59 -2.64 -37.46
C THR A 1067 25.57 -1.50 -37.78
N VAL A 1068 25.78 -0.56 -36.85
CA VAL A 1068 26.83 0.48 -36.91
C VAL A 1068 28.21 -0.17 -37.07
N TYR A 1069 28.47 -1.25 -36.33
CA TYR A 1069 29.73 -1.98 -36.32
C TYR A 1069 29.98 -2.73 -37.64
N SER A 1070 28.99 -3.45 -38.15
CA SER A 1070 29.04 -4.10 -39.46
C SER A 1070 29.25 -3.08 -40.58
N HIS A 1071 28.62 -1.91 -40.48
CA HIS A 1071 28.77 -0.82 -41.44
C HIS A 1071 30.19 -0.21 -41.45
N LEU A 1072 30.76 0.06 -40.27
CA LEU A 1072 32.10 0.67 -40.13
C LEU A 1072 33.25 -0.27 -40.52
N LEU A 1073 33.02 -1.59 -40.53
CA LEU A 1073 33.97 -2.61 -41.00
C LEU A 1073 33.97 -2.80 -42.52
N LEU A 1074 32.87 -2.45 -43.20
CA LEU A 1074 32.64 -2.75 -44.62
C LEU A 1074 32.88 -1.56 -45.57
N LEU A 1075 33.15 -0.36 -45.05
CA LEU A 1075 33.37 0.83 -45.87
C LEU A 1075 34.87 1.10 -46.11
N ASP A 1076 35.20 1.37 -47.37
CA ASP A 1076 36.52 1.77 -47.84
C ASP A 1076 37.04 3.03 -47.09
N PRO A 1077 38.25 2.99 -46.48
CA PRO A 1077 38.86 4.10 -45.75
C PRO A 1077 38.95 5.41 -46.57
N SER A 1078 39.09 5.31 -47.89
CA SER A 1078 39.21 6.46 -48.79
C SER A 1078 37.94 7.32 -48.85
N SER A 1079 36.77 6.72 -48.63
CA SER A 1079 35.47 7.39 -48.68
C SER A 1079 35.12 8.19 -47.42
N GLN A 1080 35.87 8.02 -46.32
CA GLN A 1080 35.51 8.54 -45.00
C GLN A 1080 36.25 9.80 -44.56
N VAL A 1081 37.29 10.24 -45.28
CA VAL A 1081 38.15 11.38 -44.85
C VAL A 1081 37.32 12.63 -44.54
N TRP A 1082 36.37 12.97 -45.41
CA TRP A 1082 35.45 14.10 -45.21
C TRP A 1082 34.51 13.92 -44.03
N SER A 1083 33.97 12.71 -43.88
CA SER A 1083 33.09 12.36 -42.77
C SER A 1083 33.80 12.42 -41.42
N ARG A 1084 35.11 12.13 -41.37
CA ARG A 1084 35.93 12.26 -40.15
C ARG A 1084 36.21 13.71 -39.77
N TRP A 1085 36.44 14.59 -40.73
CA TRP A 1085 36.52 16.03 -40.46
C TRP A 1085 35.19 16.61 -39.98
N MET A 1086 34.08 16.18 -40.56
CA MET A 1086 32.74 16.52 -40.08
C MET A 1086 32.50 16.01 -38.66
N LEU A 1087 32.98 14.81 -38.34
CA LEU A 1087 32.89 14.25 -36.98
C LEU A 1087 33.63 15.12 -35.96
N ILE A 1088 34.88 15.48 -36.23
CA ILE A 1088 35.67 16.36 -35.36
C ILE A 1088 34.95 17.70 -35.16
N PHE A 1089 34.42 18.28 -36.25
CA PHE A 1089 33.68 19.53 -36.19
C PHE A 1089 32.42 19.45 -35.31
N PHE A 1090 31.55 18.46 -35.55
CA PHE A 1090 30.30 18.33 -34.78
C PHE A 1090 30.56 17.99 -33.31
N THR A 1091 31.53 17.13 -33.01
CA THR A 1091 31.88 16.81 -31.62
C THR A 1091 32.42 18.02 -30.87
N LEU A 1092 33.30 18.82 -31.49
CA LEU A 1092 33.79 20.07 -30.88
C LEU A 1092 32.68 21.12 -30.73
N LEU A 1093 31.75 21.20 -31.69
CA LEU A 1093 30.60 22.10 -31.60
C LEU A 1093 29.66 21.74 -30.45
N ILE A 1094 29.34 20.44 -30.30
CA ILE A 1094 28.50 19.96 -29.19
C ILE A 1094 29.19 20.25 -27.85
N TRP A 1095 30.49 19.98 -27.74
CA TRP A 1095 31.26 20.29 -26.54
C TRP A 1095 31.27 21.80 -26.23
N ALA A 1096 31.38 22.66 -27.25
CA ALA A 1096 31.29 24.10 -27.09
C ALA A 1096 29.93 24.57 -26.56
N VAL A 1097 28.83 24.02 -27.11
CA VAL A 1097 27.46 24.35 -26.68
C VAL A 1097 27.27 23.96 -25.22
N GLU A 1098 27.74 22.80 -24.81
CA GLU A 1098 27.62 22.34 -23.42
C GLU A 1098 28.37 23.22 -22.43
N LEU A 1099 29.63 23.58 -22.74
CA LEU A 1099 30.42 24.48 -21.91
C LEU A 1099 29.72 25.83 -21.70
N LEU A 1100 28.91 26.29 -22.66
CA LEU A 1100 28.17 27.55 -22.58
C LEU A 1100 26.78 27.39 -21.92
N VAL A 1101 26.07 26.29 -22.14
CA VAL A 1101 24.65 26.12 -21.79
C VAL A 1101 24.42 25.54 -20.37
N SER A 1102 25.40 24.86 -19.75
CA SER A 1102 25.17 24.28 -18.40
C SER A 1102 24.76 25.36 -17.37
N SER A 1103 23.70 25.15 -16.60
CA SER A 1103 23.17 26.08 -15.59
C SER A 1103 23.99 26.03 -14.28
N ALA A 1104 23.99 27.13 -13.52
CA ALA A 1104 24.93 27.42 -12.43
C ALA A 1104 24.58 26.78 -11.06
N GLU A 1105 24.06 25.55 -10.98
CA GLU A 1105 23.60 24.95 -9.71
C GLU A 1105 24.32 23.65 -9.30
N ASP A 1106 25.62 23.51 -9.58
CA ASP A 1106 26.47 22.48 -8.96
C ASP A 1106 27.39 23.11 -7.89
N ASP A 1107 26.80 23.76 -6.88
CA ASP A 1107 27.54 24.33 -5.74
C ASP A 1107 27.46 23.38 -4.54
N VAL A 1108 28.27 22.31 -4.57
CA VAL A 1108 28.63 21.50 -3.39
C VAL A 1108 29.51 22.37 -2.49
N GLY A 1109 28.87 23.20 -1.67
CA GLY A 1109 29.60 24.22 -0.92
C GLY A 1109 28.85 24.88 0.23
N LYS A 1110 28.10 24.14 1.07
CA LYS A 1110 27.64 24.62 2.39
C LYS A 1110 27.39 23.47 3.37
N ARG A 1111 28.47 22.99 3.99
CA ARG A 1111 28.46 22.37 5.33
C ARG A 1111 29.74 22.79 6.04
N LEU A 1112 29.67 23.94 6.70
CA LEU A 1112 30.44 24.36 7.86
C LEU A 1112 29.77 25.66 8.34
N ASP A 1113 28.74 25.49 9.17
CA ASP A 1113 28.37 26.33 10.33
C ASP A 1113 27.17 25.69 11.06
#